data_AF-A0A085MFQ1-F1
#
_entry.id   AF-A0A085MFQ1-F1
#
_cell.length_a   1.000
_cell.length_b   1.000
_cell.length_c   1.000
_cell.angle_alpha   90.00
_cell.angle_beta   90.00
_cell.angle_gamma   90.00
#
_symmetry.space_group_name_H-M   'P 1'
#
loop_
_entity.id
_entity.type
_entity.pdbx_description
1 polymer ?
#
loop_
_entity_poly.entity_id
_entity_poly.type
_entity_poly.pdbx_seq_one_letter_code
_entity_poly.pdbx_strand_id
1 'polypeptide(L)'
;MSVSAFERKLVFSGISNGLRMDGRSFQSPRPITVRVNPVDPSPGSVTVCFGDCCVTAGARLELQKPTTENADQGSVDFSISMAGLSDDVDAEFSPSYRISLLIAKAGKPHTIGEELIMPAIAEVVQTVLHQDAGDVTRKIALSNDTVQRRIDAMAEDTEHTLCCMLRETEFSLELDESTLPGNESLLLAYVRFIREERFVEELLFSKELSTDTRGESIFQAVEEFFIEKGIPLQNVIAVATDGASAMPGCQRGFISYLKSVVPNVLSIHCVLHRQHLVARRLSPRLHESLRYVINAINKVKSNALNDGLFRRLCDENNEDFNRLLLHTEVRWLSKGACLSRFFDLYESVVQFFEQEDALLSENLRNRKADIAYLVDLYFKFNEMNKQLQAEDLNLIKTKSVICAFMSKLLLFKRNFGRGELSQFQSLAEVRNEGGVCEADVELYCEHLQALHDDFTRRFQDILCMVIPDWVINPLSNVDDEEISLQEELLDLQSNVELKARLSQGYQQFWLQKEVPVLYPRVWGVCRDGPGYKEAQSAASDNSMDERLENVIFHLSSAFRINSTHALKSLCVKPGVLCWHVHITILVFQYCGNLVDTCSIAANVLLHTMRIPVIDIRSAKEQSATIVDLNADPDEFLTIDMSDVPLLATVVKIGRHCLIDPTEVELSGATCSAVVGTNRQCIAAAGQICYFSKNFGNSLDFLTVVTMMNEGSVVINSIYCALMEVLSDQEKLCLEEQKLPVIEY
;
A
#
# COMPACT_ATOMS: atom_id res chain seq x y z
N MET A 1 -1.32 13.43 -9.93
CA MET A 1 -1.30 14.77 -9.30
C MET A 1 -2.66 15.45 -9.45
N SER A 2 -3.32 15.78 -8.35
CA SER A 2 -4.54 16.61 -8.37
C SER A 2 -4.18 18.10 -8.50
N VAL A 3 -4.70 18.74 -9.56
CA VAL A 3 -4.50 20.17 -9.82
C VAL A 3 -5.34 21.01 -8.86
N SER A 4 -4.71 21.96 -8.17
CA SER A 4 -5.37 22.82 -7.18
C SER A 4 -6.49 23.67 -7.82
N ALA A 5 -7.49 24.06 -7.02
CA ALA A 5 -8.55 24.95 -7.48
C ALA A 5 -8.04 26.30 -8.00
N PHE A 6 -6.85 26.74 -7.56
CA PHE A 6 -6.18 27.93 -8.07
C PHE A 6 -5.58 27.69 -9.47
N GLU A 7 -4.86 26.59 -9.66
CA GLU A 7 -4.30 26.21 -10.97
C GLU A 7 -5.40 25.97 -12.00
N ARG A 8 -6.52 25.33 -11.63
CA ARG A 8 -7.68 25.19 -12.53
C ARG A 8 -8.23 26.55 -12.98
N LYS A 9 -8.30 27.53 -12.08
CA LYS A 9 -8.71 28.91 -12.43
C LYS A 9 -7.67 29.61 -13.31
N LEU A 10 -6.39 29.37 -13.06
CA LEU A 10 -5.28 29.93 -13.84
C LEU A 10 -5.28 29.40 -15.28
N VAL A 11 -5.41 28.08 -15.44
CA VAL A 11 -5.54 27.39 -16.73
C VAL A 11 -6.75 27.91 -17.50
N PHE A 12 -7.92 27.97 -16.84
CA PHE A 12 -9.14 28.50 -17.46
C PHE A 12 -8.98 29.96 -17.90
N SER A 13 -8.34 30.79 -17.08
CA SER A 13 -8.06 32.20 -17.39
C SER A 13 -7.06 32.34 -18.55
N GLY A 14 -5.99 31.54 -18.58
CA GLY A 14 -5.00 31.55 -19.67
C GLY A 14 -5.65 31.19 -21.00
N ILE A 15 -6.41 30.10 -21.04
CA ILE A 15 -7.08 29.62 -22.25
C ILE A 15 -8.15 30.61 -22.71
N SER A 16 -8.88 31.26 -21.79
CA SER A 16 -9.83 32.32 -22.15
C SER A 16 -9.15 33.54 -22.79
N ASN A 17 -7.84 33.74 -22.56
CA ASN A 17 -7.03 34.80 -23.15
C ASN A 17 -6.17 34.33 -24.35
N GLY A 18 -6.40 33.11 -24.87
CA GLY A 18 -5.65 32.61 -26.03
C GLY A 18 -4.27 32.04 -25.71
N LEU A 19 -3.96 31.76 -24.43
CA LEU A 19 -2.62 31.34 -23.98
C LEU A 19 -2.67 29.97 -23.29
N ARG A 20 -1.83 29.04 -23.73
CA ARG A 20 -1.53 27.83 -22.94
C ARG A 20 -0.51 28.14 -21.87
N MET A 21 -0.54 27.39 -20.77
CA MET A 21 0.34 27.61 -19.62
C MET A 21 1.83 27.43 -19.94
N ASP A 22 2.14 26.63 -20.96
CA ASP A 22 3.47 26.38 -21.50
C ASP A 22 3.84 27.32 -22.67
N GLY A 23 2.99 28.30 -23.00
CA GLY A 23 3.23 29.29 -24.05
C GLY A 23 2.90 28.85 -25.48
N ARG A 24 2.37 27.63 -25.68
CA ARG A 24 1.98 27.14 -27.01
C ARG A 24 0.66 27.74 -27.53
N SER A 25 0.48 27.70 -28.84
CA SER A 25 -0.84 27.91 -29.46
C SER A 25 -1.75 26.68 -29.26
N PHE A 26 -3.06 26.84 -29.44
CA PHE A 26 -4.04 25.77 -29.16
C PHE A 26 -3.94 24.54 -30.06
N GLN A 27 -3.44 24.70 -31.29
CA GLN A 27 -3.30 23.61 -32.26
C GLN A 27 -1.86 23.08 -32.38
N SER A 28 -0.90 23.65 -31.64
CA SER A 28 0.50 23.24 -31.71
C SER A 28 0.81 22.10 -30.72
N PRO A 29 1.13 20.88 -31.20
CA PRO A 29 1.58 19.80 -30.33
C PRO A 29 2.99 20.05 -29.79
N ARG A 30 3.33 19.44 -28.64
CA ARG A 30 4.71 19.39 -28.12
C ARG A 30 5.65 18.68 -29.11
N PRO A 31 6.96 18.92 -29.03
CA PRO A 31 7.94 18.19 -29.85
C PRO A 31 7.81 16.68 -29.64
N ILE A 32 7.80 15.91 -30.74
CA ILE A 32 7.78 14.45 -30.70
C ILE A 32 9.14 13.94 -31.18
N THR A 33 9.76 13.05 -30.40
CA THR A 33 10.99 12.36 -30.77
C THR A 33 10.75 10.86 -30.82
N VAL A 34 11.37 10.21 -31.82
CA VAL A 34 11.25 8.77 -32.06
C VAL A 34 12.64 8.19 -32.21
N ARG A 35 12.91 7.11 -31.48
CA ARG A 35 14.14 6.33 -31.60
C ARG A 35 13.80 4.85 -31.70
N VAL A 36 14.27 4.22 -32.77
CA VAL A 36 14.14 2.77 -32.97
C VAL A 36 15.44 2.11 -32.55
N ASN A 37 15.39 1.17 -31.61
CA ASN A 37 16.54 0.37 -31.19
C ASN A 37 16.39 -1.03 -31.81
N PRO A 38 17.00 -1.28 -32.99
CA PRO A 38 16.99 -2.61 -33.58
C PRO A 38 17.80 -3.59 -32.72
N VAL A 39 17.25 -4.78 -32.49
CA VAL A 39 17.95 -5.89 -31.82
C VAL A 39 17.88 -7.09 -32.75
N ASP A 40 18.96 -7.40 -33.46
CA ASP A 40 19.02 -8.57 -34.35
C ASP A 40 19.10 -9.87 -33.51
N PRO A 41 18.21 -10.88 -33.67
CA PRO A 41 17.12 -11.05 -34.66
C PRO A 41 15.69 -10.85 -34.10
N SER A 42 15.54 -10.18 -32.96
CA SER A 42 14.25 -9.92 -32.31
C SER A 42 13.52 -8.70 -32.87
N PRO A 43 12.17 -8.61 -32.75
CA PRO A 43 11.47 -7.35 -32.99
C PRO A 43 12.07 -6.25 -32.11
N GLY A 44 12.63 -5.21 -32.74
CA GLY A 44 13.30 -4.11 -32.06
C GLY A 44 12.39 -3.38 -31.07
N SER A 45 12.99 -2.56 -30.20
CA SER A 45 12.23 -1.68 -29.30
C SER A 45 12.14 -0.27 -29.88
N VAL A 46 11.09 0.47 -29.54
CA VAL A 46 10.90 1.85 -29.97
C VAL A 46 10.69 2.72 -28.74
N THR A 47 11.53 3.75 -28.59
CA THR A 47 11.33 4.80 -27.59
C THR A 47 10.68 6.01 -28.27
N VAL A 48 9.56 6.48 -27.72
CA VAL A 48 8.88 7.69 -28.17
C VAL A 48 8.75 8.64 -27.00
N CYS A 49 9.18 9.89 -27.18
CA CYS A 49 8.86 10.97 -26.26
C CYS A 49 7.98 12.01 -26.97
N PHE A 50 6.79 12.30 -26.42
CA PHE A 50 5.89 13.35 -26.89
C PHE A 50 5.84 14.45 -25.82
N GLY A 51 6.66 15.49 -26.01
CA GLY A 51 7.02 16.42 -24.97
C GLY A 51 7.80 15.70 -23.88
N ASP A 52 7.38 15.89 -22.62
CA ASP A 52 7.98 15.24 -21.46
C ASP A 52 7.41 13.83 -21.20
N CYS A 53 6.33 13.42 -21.89
CA CYS A 53 5.79 12.07 -21.76
C CYS A 53 6.66 11.11 -22.58
N CYS A 54 7.26 10.09 -21.96
CA CYS A 54 8.14 9.17 -22.66
C CYS A 54 7.85 7.70 -22.33
N VAL A 55 7.82 6.87 -23.39
CA VAL A 55 7.51 5.44 -23.35
C VAL A 55 8.48 4.64 -24.21
N THR A 56 8.70 3.36 -23.88
CA THR A 56 9.33 2.38 -24.78
C THR A 56 8.36 1.25 -25.05
N ALA A 57 8.12 0.95 -26.32
CA ALA A 57 7.35 -0.20 -26.76
C ALA A 57 8.28 -1.30 -27.29
N GLY A 58 8.00 -2.55 -26.94
CA GLY A 58 8.61 -3.74 -27.52
C GLY A 58 7.53 -4.72 -27.96
N ALA A 59 7.85 -5.59 -28.91
CA ALA A 59 6.94 -6.65 -29.36
C ALA A 59 7.51 -8.03 -29.03
N ARG A 60 6.64 -8.99 -28.79
CA ARG A 60 6.96 -10.41 -28.76
C ARG A 60 6.09 -11.14 -29.76
N LEU A 61 6.70 -12.03 -30.53
CA LEU A 61 6.05 -12.82 -31.57
C LEU A 61 5.82 -14.24 -31.10
N GLU A 62 4.59 -14.71 -31.24
CA GLU A 62 4.21 -16.10 -30.96
C GLU A 62 3.35 -16.67 -32.09
N LEU A 63 3.48 -17.98 -32.33
CA LEU A 63 2.65 -18.68 -33.29
C LEU A 63 1.45 -19.30 -32.58
N GLN A 64 0.26 -19.06 -33.10
CA GLN A 64 -0.95 -19.66 -32.57
C GLN A 64 -1.94 -20.05 -33.66
N LYS A 65 -2.97 -20.80 -33.27
CA LYS A 65 -4.10 -21.11 -34.15
C LYS A 65 -5.05 -19.90 -34.17
N PRO A 66 -5.49 -19.44 -35.35
CA PRO A 66 -6.44 -18.34 -35.44
C PRO A 66 -7.78 -18.70 -34.83
N THR A 67 -8.52 -17.68 -34.38
CA THR A 67 -9.87 -17.86 -33.82
C THR A 67 -10.85 -18.38 -34.88
N THR A 68 -11.90 -19.07 -34.44
CA THR A 68 -12.92 -19.63 -35.36
C THR A 68 -13.70 -18.56 -36.12
N GLU A 69 -13.81 -17.35 -35.57
CA GLU A 69 -14.53 -16.24 -36.18
C GLU A 69 -13.70 -15.52 -37.26
N ASN A 70 -12.39 -15.40 -37.04
CA ASN A 70 -11.47 -14.72 -37.96
C ASN A 70 -10.32 -15.66 -38.37
N ALA A 71 -10.66 -16.68 -39.14
CA ALA A 71 -9.71 -17.73 -39.54
C ALA A 71 -8.55 -17.22 -40.42
N ASP A 72 -8.71 -16.07 -41.10
CA ASP A 72 -7.74 -15.46 -42.00
C ASP A 72 -6.94 -14.30 -41.36
N GLN A 73 -6.95 -14.19 -40.04
CA GLN A 73 -6.33 -13.08 -39.31
C GLN A 73 -5.45 -13.57 -38.17
N GLY A 74 -4.37 -12.83 -37.91
CA GLY A 74 -3.62 -12.91 -36.66
C GLY A 74 -4.27 -12.08 -35.55
N SER A 75 -3.47 -11.72 -34.55
CA SER A 75 -3.95 -10.98 -33.37
C SER A 75 -2.85 -10.13 -32.79
N VAL A 76 -3.23 -9.00 -32.21
CA VAL A 76 -2.34 -8.06 -31.53
C VAL A 76 -2.95 -7.71 -30.19
N ASP A 77 -2.19 -7.91 -29.12
CA ASP A 77 -2.58 -7.54 -27.76
C ASP A 77 -1.60 -6.52 -27.19
N PHE A 78 -2.10 -5.65 -26.30
CA PHE A 78 -1.33 -4.58 -25.68
C PHE A 78 -1.24 -4.80 -24.17
N SER A 79 -0.03 -4.74 -23.62
CA SER A 79 0.19 -4.57 -22.19
C SER A 79 0.92 -3.25 -21.94
N ILE A 80 0.56 -2.58 -20.85
CA ILE A 80 1.19 -1.32 -20.46
C ILE A 80 1.53 -1.39 -18.98
N SER A 81 2.77 -1.03 -18.64
CA SER A 81 3.22 -0.93 -17.26
C SER A 81 3.99 0.38 -17.04
N MET A 82 3.95 0.88 -15.81
CA MET A 82 4.83 1.97 -15.39
C MET A 82 6.18 1.39 -15.00
N ALA A 83 7.27 2.06 -15.37
CA ALA A 83 8.57 1.78 -14.79
C ALA A 83 8.50 2.09 -13.29
N GLY A 84 8.38 1.05 -12.46
CA GLY A 84 8.27 1.15 -11.00
C GLY A 84 7.05 0.44 -10.37
N LEU A 85 6.06 -0.03 -11.15
CA LEU A 85 4.89 -0.74 -10.61
C LEU A 85 4.41 -1.84 -11.57
N SER A 86 4.92 -3.07 -11.39
CA SER A 86 4.22 -4.32 -11.75
C SER A 86 5.05 -5.54 -11.34
N ASP A 87 4.43 -6.46 -10.60
CA ASP A 87 4.94 -7.77 -10.16
C ASP A 87 5.00 -8.84 -11.29
N ASP A 88 4.99 -8.44 -12.58
CA ASP A 88 5.02 -9.36 -13.73
C ASP A 88 6.27 -9.19 -14.63
N VAL A 89 7.41 -8.82 -14.05
CA VAL A 89 8.72 -8.77 -14.72
C VAL A 89 9.59 -9.94 -14.24
N ASP A 90 9.14 -11.17 -14.47
CA ASP A 90 9.81 -12.38 -13.97
C ASP A 90 10.98 -12.89 -14.84
N ALA A 91 11.50 -12.08 -15.77
CA ALA A 91 12.70 -12.43 -16.55
C ALA A 91 13.90 -11.48 -16.37
N GLU A 92 13.75 -10.30 -15.75
CA GLU A 92 14.81 -9.28 -15.77
C GLU A 92 15.27 -8.73 -14.40
N PHE A 93 14.64 -9.15 -13.28
CA PHE A 93 15.25 -8.93 -11.97
C PHE A 93 16.42 -9.88 -11.77
N SER A 94 17.65 -9.33 -11.77
CA SER A 94 18.88 -10.03 -11.38
C SER A 94 18.62 -10.89 -10.12
N PRO A 95 18.89 -12.22 -10.14
CA PRO A 95 18.70 -13.12 -8.99
C PRO A 95 19.23 -12.57 -7.66
N SER A 96 20.23 -11.69 -7.72
CA SER A 96 20.77 -11.04 -6.55
C SER A 96 19.82 -10.01 -5.87
N TYR A 97 18.85 -9.38 -6.56
CA TYR A 97 17.80 -8.58 -5.89
C TYR A 97 16.90 -9.46 -5.02
N ARG A 98 16.45 -10.61 -5.55
CA ARG A 98 15.64 -11.58 -4.80
C ARG A 98 16.39 -12.14 -3.59
N ILE A 99 17.66 -12.48 -3.76
CA ILE A 99 18.47 -12.97 -2.65
C ILE A 99 18.72 -11.85 -1.62
N SER A 100 18.99 -10.62 -2.06
CA SER A 100 19.15 -9.47 -1.15
C SER A 100 17.86 -9.20 -0.36
N LEU A 101 16.69 -9.32 -0.99
CA LEU A 101 15.40 -9.21 -0.30
C LEU A 101 15.22 -10.32 0.76
N LEU A 102 15.65 -11.55 0.48
CA LEU A 102 15.62 -12.64 1.46
C LEU A 102 16.57 -12.37 2.64
N ILE A 103 17.76 -11.84 2.38
CA ILE A 103 18.72 -11.44 3.43
C ILE A 103 18.09 -10.37 4.34
N ALA A 104 17.47 -9.34 3.74
CA ALA A 104 16.78 -8.27 4.45
C ALA A 104 15.62 -8.81 5.31
N LYS A 105 14.72 -9.61 4.71
CA LYS A 105 13.59 -10.24 5.42
C LYS A 105 14.03 -11.14 6.58
N ALA A 106 15.20 -11.77 6.47
CA ALA A 106 15.77 -12.61 7.54
C ALA A 106 16.51 -11.82 8.63
N GLY A 107 16.67 -10.49 8.48
CA GLY A 107 17.40 -9.63 9.40
C GLY A 107 18.87 -10.04 9.56
N LYS A 108 19.51 -10.52 8.48
CA LYS A 108 20.89 -11.01 8.50
C LYS A 108 21.88 -9.93 8.05
N PRO A 109 23.14 -9.96 8.53
CA PRO A 109 24.19 -9.09 8.02
C PRO A 109 24.36 -9.26 6.51
N HIS A 110 24.68 -8.18 5.80
CA HIS A 110 24.87 -8.21 4.34
C HIS A 110 25.99 -9.16 3.91
N THR A 111 26.99 -9.36 4.77
CA THR A 111 28.13 -10.28 4.52
C THR A 111 27.71 -11.74 4.32
N ILE A 112 26.52 -12.14 4.78
CA ILE A 112 26.02 -13.52 4.58
C ILE A 112 25.90 -13.90 3.10
N GLY A 113 25.71 -12.90 2.22
CA GLY A 113 25.68 -13.08 0.78
C GLY A 113 26.97 -13.72 0.25
N GLU A 114 28.11 -13.19 0.65
CA GLU A 114 29.44 -13.67 0.24
C GLU A 114 30.00 -14.78 1.12
N GLU A 115 29.71 -14.76 2.43
CA GLU A 115 30.27 -15.72 3.39
C GLU A 115 29.63 -17.11 3.32
N LEU A 116 28.34 -17.19 2.97
CA LEU A 116 27.59 -18.45 3.04
C LEU A 116 26.77 -18.73 1.77
N ILE A 117 25.98 -17.76 1.31
CA ILE A 117 25.02 -18.00 0.22
C ILE A 117 25.75 -18.27 -1.09
N MET A 118 26.76 -17.47 -1.44
CA MET A 118 27.56 -17.67 -2.65
C MET A 118 28.34 -19.00 -2.66
N PRO A 119 29.08 -19.37 -1.58
CA PRO A 119 29.69 -20.70 -1.49
C PRO A 119 28.69 -21.85 -1.62
N ALA A 120 27.51 -21.73 -1.00
CA ALA A 120 26.47 -22.75 -1.09
C ALA A 120 25.92 -22.90 -2.53
N ILE A 121 25.69 -21.78 -3.23
CA ILE A 121 25.27 -21.80 -4.64
C ILE A 121 26.36 -22.45 -5.51
N ALA A 122 27.63 -22.11 -5.29
CA ALA A 122 28.75 -22.69 -6.01
C ALA A 122 28.81 -24.22 -5.85
N GLU A 123 28.67 -24.71 -4.61
CA GLU A 123 28.66 -26.15 -4.32
C GLU A 123 27.50 -26.87 -5.02
N VAL A 124 26.30 -26.29 -5.01
CA VAL A 124 25.12 -26.86 -5.70
C VAL A 124 25.32 -26.89 -7.21
N VAL A 125 25.82 -25.81 -7.82
CA VAL A 125 26.07 -25.74 -9.27
C VAL A 125 27.09 -26.80 -9.68
N GLN A 126 28.14 -26.99 -8.88
CA GLN A 126 29.19 -27.95 -9.16
C GLN A 126 28.76 -29.41 -8.95
N THR A 127 28.03 -29.70 -7.86
CA THR A 127 27.68 -31.08 -7.46
C THR A 127 26.39 -31.59 -8.09
N VAL A 128 25.38 -30.73 -8.26
CA VAL A 128 24.03 -31.12 -8.74
C VAL A 128 23.87 -30.82 -10.23
N LEU A 129 24.32 -29.64 -10.68
CA LEU A 129 24.16 -29.23 -12.08
C LEU A 129 25.37 -29.64 -12.94
N HIS A 130 26.48 -30.05 -12.32
CA HIS A 130 27.73 -30.41 -12.99
C HIS A 130 28.23 -29.32 -13.96
N GLN A 131 28.01 -28.05 -13.60
CA GLN A 131 28.44 -26.88 -14.36
C GLN A 131 29.60 -26.16 -13.66
N ASP A 132 30.32 -25.33 -14.40
CA ASP A 132 31.33 -24.47 -13.79
C ASP A 132 30.67 -23.39 -12.93
N ALA A 133 30.97 -23.41 -11.63
CA ALA A 133 30.42 -22.46 -10.68
C ALA A 133 30.86 -21.01 -11.01
N GLY A 134 32.00 -20.81 -11.68
CA GLY A 134 32.53 -19.49 -12.03
C GLY A 134 31.62 -18.68 -12.97
N ASP A 135 30.89 -19.35 -13.86
CA ASP A 135 29.97 -18.69 -14.79
C ASP A 135 28.68 -18.21 -14.12
N VAL A 136 28.17 -18.99 -13.15
CA VAL A 136 26.95 -18.63 -12.39
C VAL A 136 27.27 -17.59 -11.32
N THR A 137 28.38 -17.75 -10.61
CA THR A 137 28.79 -16.83 -9.54
C THR A 137 29.14 -15.43 -10.05
N ARG A 138 29.66 -15.31 -11.28
CA ARG A 138 29.87 -14.00 -11.93
C ARG A 138 28.56 -13.28 -12.29
N LYS A 139 27.47 -14.01 -12.53
CA LYS A 139 26.16 -13.44 -12.89
C LYS A 139 25.36 -12.99 -11.67
N ILE A 140 25.68 -13.50 -10.48
CA ILE A 140 24.96 -13.22 -9.23
C ILE A 140 25.89 -12.49 -8.26
N ALA A 141 25.95 -11.16 -8.35
CA ALA A 141 26.78 -10.35 -7.47
C ALA A 141 26.15 -10.21 -6.07
N LEU A 142 26.73 -10.86 -5.06
CA LEU A 142 26.26 -10.83 -3.66
C LEU A 142 27.34 -10.39 -2.67
N SER A 143 28.24 -9.49 -3.09
CA SER A 143 29.18 -8.86 -2.15
C SER A 143 28.43 -8.03 -1.11
N ASN A 144 29.04 -7.82 0.05
CA ASN A 144 28.50 -6.96 1.13
C ASN A 144 27.90 -5.65 0.60
N ASP A 145 28.69 -4.90 -0.17
CA ASP A 145 28.29 -3.58 -0.72
C ASP A 145 27.19 -3.70 -1.77
N THR A 146 27.13 -4.83 -2.48
CA THR A 146 26.11 -5.05 -3.52
C THR A 146 24.77 -5.39 -2.89
N VAL A 147 24.77 -6.24 -1.86
CA VAL A 147 23.56 -6.54 -1.08
C VAL A 147 23.03 -5.27 -0.42
N GLN A 148 23.91 -4.47 0.20
CA GLN A 148 23.54 -3.18 0.77
C GLN A 148 22.87 -2.28 -0.27
N ARG A 149 23.56 -1.97 -1.39
CA ARG A 149 23.02 -1.08 -2.44
C ARG A 149 21.67 -1.54 -2.98
N ARG A 150 21.44 -2.85 -3.10
CA ARG A 150 20.17 -3.41 -3.58
C ARG A 150 19.06 -3.26 -2.55
N ILE A 151 19.36 -3.48 -1.27
CA ILE A 151 18.42 -3.26 -0.18
C ILE A 151 18.06 -1.77 -0.11
N ASP A 152 19.05 -0.89 -0.19
CA ASP A 152 18.84 0.57 -0.18
C ASP A 152 17.97 1.00 -1.38
N ALA A 153 18.25 0.49 -2.59
CA ALA A 153 17.44 0.80 -3.77
C ALA A 153 15.99 0.30 -3.66
N MET A 154 15.77 -0.92 -3.12
CA MET A 154 14.41 -1.44 -2.88
C MET A 154 13.68 -0.64 -1.80
N ALA A 155 14.39 -0.20 -0.75
CA ALA A 155 13.84 0.63 0.31
C ALA A 155 13.43 2.02 -0.22
N GLU A 156 14.29 2.65 -1.02
CA GLU A 156 14.02 3.94 -1.66
C GLU A 156 12.81 3.88 -2.59
N ASP A 157 12.68 2.81 -3.39
CA ASP A 157 11.53 2.58 -4.26
C ASP A 157 10.23 2.37 -3.47
N THR A 158 10.30 1.59 -2.39
CA THR A 158 9.16 1.36 -1.48
C THR A 158 8.73 2.66 -0.80
N GLU A 159 9.68 3.43 -0.28
CA GLU A 159 9.44 4.73 0.35
C GLU A 159 8.85 5.72 -0.66
N HIS A 160 9.41 5.79 -1.86
CA HIS A 160 8.92 6.66 -2.93
C HIS A 160 7.47 6.32 -3.29
N THR A 161 7.16 5.04 -3.48
CA THR A 161 5.83 4.54 -3.79
C THR A 161 4.84 4.89 -2.68
N LEU A 162 5.21 4.66 -1.41
CA LEU A 162 4.39 5.02 -0.26
C LEU A 162 4.15 6.54 -0.21
N CYS A 163 5.19 7.35 -0.35
CA CYS A 163 5.07 8.81 -0.34
C CYS A 163 4.15 9.29 -1.47
N CYS A 164 4.28 8.75 -2.69
CA CYS A 164 3.39 9.07 -3.80
C CYS A 164 1.92 8.81 -3.46
N MET A 165 1.60 7.68 -2.82
CA MET A 165 0.23 7.39 -2.36
C MET A 165 -0.25 8.39 -1.31
N LEU A 166 0.58 8.72 -0.31
CA LEU A 166 0.20 9.63 0.78
C LEU A 166 -0.01 11.09 0.33
N ARG A 167 0.52 11.47 -0.85
CA ARG A 167 0.24 12.78 -1.46
C ARG A 167 -1.21 12.92 -1.92
N GLU A 168 -1.82 11.83 -2.36
CA GLU A 168 -3.14 11.81 -3.00
C GLU A 168 -4.23 11.23 -2.09
N THR A 169 -3.85 10.61 -0.97
CA THR A 169 -4.79 9.93 -0.05
C THR A 169 -4.75 10.51 1.35
N GLU A 170 -5.91 10.51 2.01
CA GLU A 170 -6.04 10.82 3.44
C GLU A 170 -5.56 9.62 4.27
N PHE A 171 -4.88 9.88 5.38
CA PHE A 171 -4.30 8.84 6.23
C PHE A 171 -4.25 9.24 7.70
N SER A 172 -4.15 8.23 8.57
CA SER A 172 -3.83 8.43 9.98
C SER A 172 -2.36 8.15 10.25
N LEU A 173 -1.76 8.93 11.14
CA LEU A 173 -0.37 8.85 11.54
C LEU A 173 -0.27 8.22 12.94
N GLU A 174 0.70 7.33 13.16
CA GLU A 174 1.05 6.84 14.49
C GLU A 174 2.53 7.15 14.75
N LEU A 175 2.81 7.78 15.89
CA LEU A 175 4.16 8.16 16.29
C LEU A 175 4.55 7.45 17.57
N ASP A 176 5.70 6.79 17.54
CA ASP A 176 6.31 6.15 18.70
C ASP A 176 7.78 6.54 18.84
N GLU A 177 8.23 6.71 20.09
CA GLU A 177 9.63 7.00 20.39
C GLU A 177 10.31 5.74 20.94
N SER A 178 11.47 5.40 20.39
CA SER A 178 12.30 4.31 20.87
C SER A 178 13.70 4.82 21.20
N THR A 179 14.40 4.15 22.12
CA THR A 179 15.78 4.49 22.48
C THR A 179 16.71 3.35 22.07
N LEU A 180 17.73 3.68 21.28
CA LEU A 180 18.78 2.75 20.88
C LEU A 180 19.75 2.46 22.04
N PRO A 181 20.53 1.37 21.98
CA PRO A 181 21.49 1.02 23.03
C PRO A 181 22.56 2.09 23.33
N GLY A 182 22.84 3.00 22.39
CA GLY A 182 23.76 4.13 22.59
C GLY A 182 23.10 5.37 23.23
N ASN A 183 21.83 5.26 23.65
CA ASN A 183 20.95 6.33 24.14
C ASN A 183 20.50 7.34 23.07
N GLU A 184 20.59 7.00 21.80
CA GLU A 184 19.99 7.79 20.71
C GLU A 184 18.46 7.59 20.70
N SER A 185 17.69 8.68 20.59
CA SER A 185 16.24 8.62 20.44
C SER A 185 15.86 8.51 18.96
N LEU A 186 15.09 7.47 18.62
CA LEU A 186 14.49 7.26 17.31
C LEU A 186 13.00 7.59 17.36
N LEU A 187 12.56 8.44 16.44
CA LEU A 187 11.16 8.67 16.14
C LEU A 187 10.74 7.71 15.02
N LEU A 188 9.76 6.87 15.30
CA LEU A 188 9.12 5.97 14.35
C LEU A 188 7.78 6.57 13.94
N ALA A 189 7.52 6.62 12.64
CA ALA A 189 6.25 7.05 12.09
C ALA A 189 5.63 5.91 11.27
N TYR A 190 4.42 5.51 11.64
CA TYR A 190 3.60 4.58 10.88
C TYR A 190 2.41 5.33 10.28
N VAL A 191 1.99 4.91 9.10
CA VAL A 191 0.79 5.42 8.44
C VAL A 191 -0.21 4.32 8.25
N ARG A 192 -1.47 4.67 8.43
CA ARG A 192 -2.61 3.80 8.13
C ARG A 192 -3.55 4.51 7.18
N PHE A 193 -3.82 3.89 6.04
CA PHE A 193 -4.65 4.45 4.97
C PHE A 193 -5.48 3.35 4.29
N ILE A 194 -6.37 3.76 3.39
CA ILE A 194 -7.22 2.84 2.64
C ILE A 194 -6.61 2.61 1.26
N ARG A 195 -6.35 1.36 0.91
CA ARG A 195 -5.92 0.95 -0.43
C ARG A 195 -6.68 -0.31 -0.83
N GLU A 196 -7.21 -0.32 -2.05
CA GLU A 196 -7.91 -1.49 -2.62
C GLU A 196 -8.99 -2.07 -1.67
N GLU A 197 -9.81 -1.17 -1.10
CA GLU A 197 -10.90 -1.52 -0.17
C GLU A 197 -10.44 -2.21 1.13
N ARG A 198 -9.19 -1.98 1.55
CA ARG A 198 -8.60 -2.52 2.78
C ARG A 198 -7.81 -1.46 3.53
N PHE A 199 -7.68 -1.65 4.85
CA PHE A 199 -6.71 -0.88 5.62
C PHE A 199 -5.31 -1.41 5.35
N VAL A 200 -4.39 -0.52 5.06
CA VAL A 200 -2.97 -0.81 4.92
C VAL A 200 -2.23 0.00 5.97
N GLU A 201 -1.31 -0.66 6.68
CA GLU A 201 -0.46 -0.09 7.71
C GLU A 201 0.99 -0.26 7.27
N GLU A 202 1.74 0.84 7.16
CA GLU A 202 3.13 0.83 6.68
C GLU A 202 4.01 1.72 7.55
N LEU A 203 5.29 1.34 7.68
CA LEU A 203 6.30 2.21 8.29
C LEU A 203 6.63 3.33 7.30
N LEU A 204 6.40 4.58 7.70
CA LEU A 204 6.71 5.75 6.88
C LEU A 204 8.19 6.14 7.00
N PHE A 205 8.70 6.28 8.21
CA PHE A 205 10.11 6.57 8.45
C PHE A 205 10.56 6.16 9.86
N SER A 206 11.88 6.01 9.99
CA SER A 206 12.58 5.99 11.27
C SER A 206 13.67 7.07 11.26
N LYS A 207 13.51 8.13 12.06
CA LYS A 207 14.46 9.25 12.12
C LYS A 207 15.05 9.40 13.51
N GLU A 208 16.36 9.61 13.57
CA GLU A 208 17.04 9.96 14.82
C GLU A 208 16.75 11.42 15.20
N LEU A 209 16.38 11.65 16.45
CA LEU A 209 16.18 13.00 16.99
C LEU A 209 17.52 13.51 17.51
N SER A 210 18.18 14.37 16.72
CA SER A 210 19.55 14.84 16.96
C SER A 210 19.71 15.83 18.13
N THR A 211 18.61 16.39 18.65
CA THR A 211 18.64 17.47 19.64
C THR A 211 17.96 17.10 20.94
N ASP A 212 16.63 17.12 20.97
CA ASP A 212 15.81 16.77 22.12
C ASP A 212 14.53 16.04 21.69
N THR A 213 13.79 15.54 22.67
CA THR A 213 12.53 14.80 22.49
C THR A 213 11.31 15.68 22.80
N ARG A 214 11.41 17.01 22.59
CA ARG A 214 10.29 17.93 22.82
C ARG A 214 9.29 17.84 21.68
N GLY A 215 8.04 18.20 21.98
CA GLY A 215 6.95 18.19 20.99
C GLY A 215 7.22 19.07 19.77
N GLU A 216 7.95 20.17 19.94
CA GLU A 216 8.40 21.04 18.84
C GLU A 216 9.38 20.34 17.91
N SER A 217 10.42 19.69 18.45
CA SER A 217 11.42 18.96 17.68
C SER A 217 10.83 17.75 16.94
N ILE A 218 9.90 17.04 17.59
CA ILE A 218 9.13 15.96 16.96
C ILE A 218 8.29 16.50 15.80
N PHE A 219 7.59 17.62 16.01
CA PHE A 219 6.78 18.24 14.96
C PHE A 219 7.64 18.69 13.78
N GLN A 220 8.78 19.34 14.04
CA GLN A 220 9.73 19.74 13.00
C GLN A 220 10.26 18.54 12.22
N ALA A 221 10.63 17.45 12.87
CA ALA A 221 11.10 16.24 12.19
C ALA A 221 10.04 15.65 11.23
N VAL A 222 8.76 15.66 11.65
CA VAL A 222 7.63 15.23 10.80
C VAL A 222 7.39 16.23 9.68
N GLU A 223 7.33 17.53 9.98
CA GLU A 223 7.07 18.60 9.01
C GLU A 223 8.17 18.64 7.93
N GLU A 224 9.44 18.58 8.32
CA GLU A 224 10.58 18.55 7.40
C GLU A 224 10.51 17.32 6.48
N PHE A 225 10.18 16.14 7.00
CA PHE A 225 9.99 14.96 6.16
C PHE A 225 8.85 15.15 5.16
N PHE A 226 7.71 15.70 5.61
CA PHE A 226 6.54 15.90 4.76
C PHE A 226 6.83 16.94 3.67
N ILE A 227 7.55 18.02 4.00
CA ILE A 227 8.00 19.03 3.04
C ILE A 227 8.98 18.41 2.03
N GLU A 228 9.98 17.67 2.50
CA GLU A 228 11.00 17.00 1.68
C GLU A 228 10.35 16.04 0.67
N LYS A 229 9.36 15.26 1.13
CA LYS A 229 8.65 14.28 0.30
C LYS A 229 7.43 14.84 -0.41
N GLY A 230 7.11 16.12 -0.25
CA GLY A 230 5.95 16.78 -0.87
C GLY A 230 4.59 16.23 -0.42
N ILE A 231 4.48 15.69 0.79
CA ILE A 231 3.24 15.15 1.37
C ILE A 231 2.48 16.30 2.06
N PRO A 232 1.23 16.60 1.66
CA PRO A 232 0.43 17.61 2.34
C PRO A 232 0.08 17.19 3.76
N LEU A 233 0.43 18.01 4.75
CA LEU A 233 0.02 17.77 6.15
C LEU A 233 -1.52 17.71 6.31
N GLN A 234 -2.27 18.37 5.41
CA GLN A 234 -3.73 18.36 5.41
C GLN A 234 -4.33 16.97 5.18
N ASN A 235 -3.58 16.03 4.61
CA ASN A 235 -4.03 14.66 4.40
C ASN A 235 -4.04 13.84 5.71
N VAL A 236 -3.45 14.35 6.80
CA VAL A 236 -3.46 13.69 8.10
C VAL A 236 -4.81 13.90 8.79
N ILE A 237 -5.66 12.87 8.80
CA ILE A 237 -7.00 12.93 9.41
C ILE A 237 -6.99 12.59 10.90
N ALA A 238 -6.05 11.76 11.34
CA ALA A 238 -5.90 11.36 12.73
C ALA A 238 -4.43 11.13 13.10
N VAL A 239 -4.11 11.30 14.39
CA VAL A 239 -2.79 10.97 14.93
C VAL A 239 -2.89 10.20 16.25
N ALA A 240 -2.16 9.09 16.34
CA ALA A 240 -2.00 8.29 17.54
C ALA A 240 -0.61 8.53 18.16
N THR A 241 -0.54 8.77 19.47
CA THR A 241 0.72 8.98 20.21
C THR A 241 0.70 8.28 21.57
N ASP A 242 1.86 7.96 22.12
CA ASP A 242 2.04 7.29 23.42
C ASP A 242 1.60 8.13 24.64
N GLY A 243 1.34 9.43 24.43
CA GLY A 243 0.94 10.39 25.46
C GLY A 243 2.05 10.76 26.45
N ALA A 244 3.32 10.55 26.08
CA ALA A 244 4.46 11.18 26.74
C ALA A 244 4.24 12.70 26.82
N SER A 245 4.79 13.39 27.82
CA SER A 245 4.50 14.83 28.05
C SER A 245 4.79 15.72 26.84
N ALA A 246 5.69 15.30 25.94
CA ALA A 246 6.00 15.96 24.68
C ALA A 246 4.89 15.86 23.62
N MET A 247 3.94 14.92 23.74
CA MET A 247 2.91 14.67 22.73
C MET A 247 1.62 15.49 22.94
N PRO A 248 0.88 15.37 24.08
CA PRO A 248 -0.43 15.99 24.26
C PRO A 248 -0.36 17.40 24.85
N GLY A 249 0.85 17.93 25.10
CA GLY A 249 1.04 19.23 25.74
C GLY A 249 0.23 20.35 25.06
N CYS A 250 -0.61 21.03 25.82
CA CYS A 250 -1.60 21.99 25.30
C CYS A 250 -1.03 23.26 24.64
N GLN A 251 0.27 23.54 24.82
CA GLN A 251 0.93 24.72 24.24
C GLN A 251 2.23 24.38 23.50
N ARG A 252 2.90 23.30 23.90
CA ARG A 252 4.23 22.90 23.40
C ARG A 252 4.31 21.40 23.07
N GLY A 253 3.17 20.74 23.02
CA GLY A 253 3.10 19.34 22.62
C GLY A 253 2.99 19.21 21.11
N PHE A 254 3.50 18.10 20.56
CA PHE A 254 3.38 17.77 19.15
C PHE A 254 1.95 17.95 18.62
N ILE A 255 0.94 17.44 19.36
CA ILE A 255 -0.48 17.55 18.96
C ILE A 255 -0.94 19.01 18.88
N SER A 256 -0.42 19.89 19.73
CA SER A 256 -0.75 21.33 19.70
C SER A 256 -0.19 22.00 18.44
N TYR A 257 1.04 21.65 18.04
CA TYR A 257 1.64 22.17 16.81
C TYR A 257 0.92 21.61 15.58
N LEU A 258 0.63 20.31 15.55
CA LEU A 258 -0.12 19.70 14.45
C LEU A 258 -1.51 20.34 14.29
N LYS A 259 -2.24 20.57 15.38
CA LYS A 259 -3.55 21.25 15.35
C LYS A 259 -3.48 22.70 14.89
N SER A 260 -2.33 23.36 14.97
CA SER A 260 -2.17 24.71 14.42
C SER A 260 -2.15 24.72 12.89
N VAL A 261 -1.73 23.61 12.26
CA VAL A 261 -1.68 23.42 10.80
C VAL A 261 -2.92 22.66 10.30
N VAL A 262 -3.38 21.67 11.06
CA VAL A 262 -4.53 20.81 10.75
C VAL A 262 -5.55 20.86 11.92
N PRO A 263 -6.41 21.88 11.99
CA PRO A 263 -7.28 22.12 13.16
C PRO A 263 -8.23 20.97 13.51
N ASN A 264 -8.66 20.21 12.50
CA ASN A 264 -9.65 19.15 12.65
C ASN A 264 -9.05 17.74 12.87
N VAL A 265 -7.72 17.63 13.02
CA VAL A 265 -7.08 16.31 13.22
C VAL A 265 -7.57 15.64 14.49
N LEU A 266 -8.00 14.39 14.37
CA LEU A 266 -8.39 13.56 15.49
C LEU A 266 -7.13 13.11 16.25
N SER A 267 -7.02 13.42 17.53
CA SER A 267 -5.90 12.98 18.36
C SER A 267 -6.32 11.84 19.25
N ILE A 268 -5.57 10.73 19.20
CA ILE A 268 -5.81 9.52 19.95
C ILE A 268 -4.60 9.27 20.86
N HIS A 269 -4.86 9.15 22.15
CA HIS A 269 -3.84 8.66 23.08
C HIS A 269 -3.83 7.13 23.05
N CYS A 270 -2.66 6.55 22.79
CA CYS A 270 -2.39 5.11 22.69
C CYS A 270 -3.13 4.32 23.76
N VAL A 271 -4.00 3.43 23.29
CA VAL A 271 -4.92 2.63 24.11
C VAL A 271 -4.15 1.70 25.03
N LEU A 272 -3.08 1.09 24.52
CA LEU A 272 -2.26 0.16 25.27
C LEU A 272 -1.41 0.87 26.33
N HIS A 273 -0.89 2.07 26.03
CA HIS A 273 -0.23 2.89 27.04
C HIS A 273 -1.19 3.26 28.18
N ARG A 274 -2.41 3.68 27.85
CA ARG A 274 -3.45 4.01 28.85
C ARG A 274 -3.84 2.80 29.70
N GLN A 275 -3.99 1.63 29.07
CA GLN A 275 -4.23 0.36 29.78
C GLN A 275 -3.09 0.09 30.75
N HIS A 276 -1.84 0.25 30.32
CA HIS A 276 -0.67 0.06 31.16
C HIS A 276 -0.65 1.02 32.36
N LEU A 277 -1.02 2.30 32.16
CA LEU A 277 -1.18 3.26 33.25
C LEU A 277 -2.24 2.83 34.27
N VAL A 278 -3.35 2.22 33.82
CA VAL A 278 -4.34 1.63 34.74
C VAL A 278 -3.74 0.45 35.50
N ALA A 279 -3.05 -0.47 34.82
CA ALA A 279 -2.46 -1.65 35.44
C ALA A 279 -1.37 -1.32 36.48
N ARG A 280 -0.73 -0.14 36.37
CA ARG A 280 0.22 0.37 37.36
C ARG A 280 -0.43 0.83 38.67
N ARG A 281 -1.75 1.06 38.68
CA ARG A 281 -2.48 1.54 39.87
C ARG A 281 -2.70 0.41 40.86
N LEU A 282 -1.69 0.16 41.70
CA LEU A 282 -1.73 -0.83 42.78
C LEU A 282 -1.94 -0.14 44.14
N SER A 283 -2.61 -0.84 45.07
CA SER A 283 -2.61 -0.43 46.48
C SER A 283 -1.18 -0.55 47.07
N PRO A 284 -0.84 0.16 48.16
CA PRO A 284 0.49 0.08 48.76
C PRO A 284 0.93 -1.36 49.07
N ARG A 285 0.02 -2.19 49.60
CA ARG A 285 0.26 -3.61 49.89
C ARG A 285 0.55 -4.42 48.62
N LEU A 286 -0.26 -4.28 47.58
CA LEU A 286 -0.06 -5.00 46.32
C LEU A 286 1.22 -4.55 45.59
N HIS A 287 1.56 -3.27 45.70
CA HIS A 287 2.81 -2.74 45.16
C HIS A 287 4.03 -3.33 45.88
N GLU A 288 3.98 -3.46 47.21
CA GLU A 288 5.02 -4.12 48.00
C GLU A 288 5.17 -5.60 47.62
N SER A 289 4.06 -6.35 47.54
CA SER A 289 4.05 -7.76 47.13
C SER A 289 4.68 -7.96 45.75
N LEU A 290 4.36 -7.07 44.78
CA LEU A 290 4.99 -7.08 43.46
C LEU A 290 6.50 -6.81 43.54
N ARG A 291 6.95 -5.89 44.40
CA ARG A 291 8.38 -5.59 44.56
C ARG A 291 9.16 -6.78 45.12
N TYR A 292 8.57 -7.59 46.00
CA TYR A 292 9.22 -8.82 46.47
C TYR A 292 9.47 -9.81 45.33
N VAL A 293 8.47 -10.00 44.46
CA VAL A 293 8.60 -10.86 43.28
C VAL A 293 9.71 -10.35 42.34
N ILE A 294 9.71 -9.06 42.01
CA ILE A 294 10.73 -8.46 41.14
C ILE A 294 12.12 -8.57 41.77
N ASN A 295 12.26 -8.34 43.07
CA ASN A 295 13.53 -8.49 43.78
C ASN A 295 14.05 -9.94 43.73
N ALA A 296 13.17 -10.91 43.96
CA ALA A 296 13.50 -12.33 43.87
C ALA A 296 14.00 -12.70 42.46
N ILE A 297 13.28 -12.29 41.43
CA ILE A 297 13.68 -12.51 40.03
C ILE A 297 15.04 -11.87 39.75
N ASN A 298 15.22 -10.59 40.11
CA ASN A 298 16.46 -9.88 39.86
C ASN A 298 17.65 -10.55 40.57
N LYS A 299 17.48 -11.00 41.81
CA LYS A 299 18.54 -11.71 42.56
C LYS A 299 18.96 -13.04 41.93
N VAL A 300 18.01 -13.79 41.36
CA VAL A 300 18.34 -15.02 40.62
C VAL A 300 19.02 -14.68 39.30
N LYS A 301 18.48 -13.71 38.55
CA LYS A 301 18.90 -13.43 37.18
C LYS A 301 20.15 -12.56 37.05
N SER A 302 20.47 -11.73 38.03
CA SER A 302 21.63 -10.83 37.98
C SER A 302 22.97 -11.53 38.21
N ASN A 303 22.96 -12.76 38.75
CA ASN A 303 24.15 -13.54 39.04
C ASN A 303 24.11 -14.87 38.30
N ALA A 304 25.08 -15.11 37.42
CA ALA A 304 25.20 -16.34 36.64
C ALA A 304 25.27 -17.61 37.51
N LEU A 305 25.86 -17.50 38.70
CA LEU A 305 25.89 -18.60 39.67
C LEU A 305 24.48 -18.91 40.20
N ASN A 306 23.72 -17.88 40.59
CA ASN A 306 22.36 -18.04 41.12
C ASN A 306 21.42 -18.59 40.05
N ASP A 307 21.50 -18.07 38.81
CA ASP A 307 20.72 -18.59 37.67
C ASP A 307 21.06 -20.07 37.39
N GLY A 308 22.33 -20.45 37.52
CA GLY A 308 22.77 -21.85 37.38
C GLY A 308 22.39 -22.77 38.54
N LEU A 309 22.38 -22.27 39.77
CA LEU A 309 21.93 -23.01 40.97
C LEU A 309 20.41 -23.20 40.95
N PHE A 310 19.67 -22.14 40.64
CA PHE A 310 18.21 -22.18 40.54
C PHE A 310 17.75 -23.13 39.44
N ARG A 311 18.44 -23.17 38.29
CA ARG A 311 18.14 -24.13 37.22
C ARG A 311 18.28 -25.58 37.69
N ARG A 312 19.38 -25.89 38.40
CA ARG A 312 19.60 -27.23 38.97
C ARG A 312 18.51 -27.59 39.97
N LEU A 313 18.12 -26.65 40.83
CA LEU A 313 17.02 -26.87 41.78
C LEU A 313 15.70 -27.17 41.06
N CYS A 314 15.38 -26.46 39.98
CA CYS A 314 14.18 -26.74 39.18
C CYS A 314 14.24 -28.13 38.54
N ASP A 315 15.41 -28.54 38.02
CA ASP A 315 15.60 -29.87 37.43
C ASP A 315 15.47 -30.97 38.52
N GLU A 316 15.97 -30.73 39.74
CA GLU A 316 15.85 -31.64 40.90
C GLU A 316 14.39 -31.78 41.38
N ASN A 317 13.63 -30.69 41.33
CA ASN A 317 12.22 -30.65 41.71
C ASN A 317 11.27 -31.13 40.59
N ASN A 318 11.80 -31.53 39.42
CA ASN A 318 11.02 -31.89 38.22
C ASN A 318 10.01 -30.82 37.80
N GLU A 319 10.43 -29.55 37.84
CA GLU A 319 9.61 -28.44 37.40
C GLU A 319 9.44 -28.42 35.87
N ASP A 320 8.27 -27.99 35.40
CA ASP A 320 7.99 -27.83 33.96
C ASP A 320 8.87 -26.73 33.33
N PHE A 321 9.41 -25.83 34.16
CA PHE A 321 10.26 -24.74 33.73
C PHE A 321 11.54 -24.68 34.55
N ASN A 322 12.66 -24.42 33.90
CA ASN A 322 13.97 -24.39 34.56
C ASN A 322 14.59 -22.99 34.66
N ARG A 323 13.83 -21.94 34.31
CA ARG A 323 14.28 -20.53 34.32
C ARG A 323 13.13 -19.58 34.61
N LEU A 324 13.45 -18.55 35.40
CA LEU A 324 12.63 -17.34 35.56
C LEU A 324 12.81 -16.39 34.36
N LEU A 325 11.77 -15.61 34.10
CA LEU A 325 11.77 -14.56 33.08
C LEU A 325 12.11 -13.20 33.71
N LEU A 326 12.95 -12.41 33.05
CA LEU A 326 13.19 -11.02 33.45
C LEU A 326 11.98 -10.16 33.10
N HIS A 327 11.61 -9.29 34.03
CA HIS A 327 10.62 -8.25 33.78
C HIS A 327 11.29 -7.04 33.10
N THR A 328 10.66 -6.51 32.06
CA THR A 328 10.95 -5.15 31.54
C THR A 328 9.74 -4.26 31.77
N GLU A 329 9.94 -3.09 32.39
CA GLU A 329 8.83 -2.16 32.69
C GLU A 329 8.16 -1.63 31.41
N VAL A 330 8.94 -1.54 30.32
CA VAL A 330 8.52 -0.96 29.03
C VAL A 330 7.65 -1.91 28.19
N ARG A 331 7.78 -3.25 28.36
CA ARG A 331 7.02 -4.22 27.55
C ARG A 331 5.83 -4.77 28.34
N TRP A 332 4.64 -4.23 28.06
CA TRP A 332 3.39 -4.55 28.77
C TRP A 332 3.05 -6.05 28.94
N LEU A 333 3.43 -6.91 28.00
CA LEU A 333 3.13 -8.35 28.00
C LEU A 333 4.11 -9.14 28.89
N SER A 334 5.32 -8.59 29.09
CA SER A 334 6.40 -9.22 29.85
C SER A 334 6.00 -9.41 31.31
N LYS A 335 5.27 -8.45 31.90
CA LYS A 335 4.95 -8.47 33.33
C LYS A 335 4.02 -9.64 33.70
N GLY A 336 2.96 -9.88 32.93
CA GLY A 336 2.07 -11.01 33.17
C GLY A 336 2.76 -12.36 32.97
N ALA A 337 3.53 -12.53 31.87
CA ALA A 337 4.27 -13.77 31.62
C ALA A 337 5.32 -14.05 32.71
N CYS A 338 5.99 -13.00 33.19
CA CYS A 338 6.97 -13.07 34.27
C CYS A 338 6.32 -13.50 35.60
N LEU A 339 5.17 -12.91 35.95
CA LEU A 339 4.41 -13.28 37.15
C LEU A 339 3.89 -14.72 37.07
N SER A 340 3.31 -15.13 35.94
CA SER A 340 2.85 -16.51 35.75
C SER A 340 4.01 -17.49 35.92
N ARG A 341 5.14 -17.28 35.23
CA ARG A 341 6.33 -18.15 35.38
C ARG A 341 6.86 -18.19 36.80
N PHE A 342 6.84 -17.05 37.50
CA PHE A 342 7.27 -16.98 38.90
C PHE A 342 6.36 -17.82 39.79
N PHE A 343 5.06 -17.79 39.55
CA PHE A 343 4.08 -18.54 40.35
C PHE A 343 4.10 -20.04 40.04
N ASP A 344 4.31 -20.42 38.78
CA ASP A 344 4.53 -21.83 38.39
C ASP A 344 5.73 -22.43 39.15
N LEU A 345 6.77 -21.64 39.39
CA LEU A 345 7.98 -22.03 40.11
C LEU A 345 7.98 -21.60 41.58
N TYR A 346 6.82 -21.25 42.15
CA TYR A 346 6.75 -20.57 43.44
C TYR A 346 7.44 -21.35 44.56
N GLU A 347 7.16 -22.66 44.68
CA GLU A 347 7.73 -23.48 45.75
C GLU A 347 9.26 -23.61 45.60
N SER A 348 9.76 -23.82 44.37
CA SER A 348 11.19 -23.81 44.06
C SER A 348 11.88 -22.47 44.34
N VAL A 349 11.21 -21.34 44.04
CA VAL A 349 11.72 -19.99 44.35
C VAL A 349 11.83 -19.79 45.86
N VAL A 350 10.79 -20.16 46.61
CA VAL A 350 10.77 -19.99 48.05
C VAL A 350 11.85 -20.88 48.71
N GLN A 351 11.99 -22.13 48.26
CA GLN A 351 13.04 -23.06 48.70
C GLN A 351 14.44 -22.51 48.41
N PHE A 352 14.67 -21.93 47.23
CA PHE A 352 15.94 -21.32 46.87
C PHE A 352 16.33 -20.20 47.84
N PHE A 353 15.38 -19.33 48.19
CA PHE A 353 15.64 -18.20 49.07
C PHE A 353 15.65 -18.54 50.56
N GLU A 354 15.22 -19.73 51.00
CA GLU A 354 15.34 -20.14 52.41
C GLU A 354 16.79 -20.10 52.91
N GLN A 355 17.75 -20.46 52.05
CA GLN A 355 19.17 -20.49 52.39
C GLN A 355 19.88 -19.18 52.03
N GLU A 356 19.45 -18.51 50.95
CA GLU A 356 20.11 -17.32 50.40
C GLU A 356 19.59 -15.99 51.00
N ASP A 357 18.29 -15.88 51.29
CA ASP A 357 17.64 -14.69 51.86
C ASP A 357 16.34 -15.06 52.58
N ALA A 358 16.48 -15.49 53.84
CA ALA A 358 15.36 -15.94 54.67
C ALA A 358 14.26 -14.87 54.83
N LEU A 359 14.62 -13.58 54.88
CA LEU A 359 13.65 -12.49 55.00
C LEU A 359 12.82 -12.36 53.71
N LEU A 360 13.45 -12.45 52.55
CA LEU A 360 12.72 -12.43 51.27
C LEU A 360 11.83 -13.66 51.12
N SER A 361 12.32 -14.84 51.50
CA SER A 361 11.53 -16.08 51.50
C SER A 361 10.28 -15.95 52.40
N GLU A 362 10.44 -15.43 53.62
CA GLU A 362 9.33 -15.20 54.55
C GLU A 362 8.32 -14.18 53.99
N ASN A 363 8.80 -13.07 53.42
CA ASN A 363 7.93 -12.07 52.80
C ASN A 363 7.14 -12.63 51.60
N LEU A 364 7.75 -13.48 50.77
CA LEU A 364 7.08 -14.16 49.67
C LEU A 364 5.99 -15.12 50.18
N ARG A 365 6.26 -15.89 51.23
CA ARG A 365 5.28 -16.78 51.88
C ARG A 365 4.10 -15.98 52.45
N ASN A 366 4.39 -14.91 53.19
CA ASN A 366 3.38 -14.03 53.80
C ASN A 366 2.50 -13.31 52.77
N ARG A 367 2.95 -13.20 51.52
CA ARG A 367 2.23 -12.52 50.43
C ARG A 367 1.80 -13.47 49.30
N LYS A 368 1.76 -14.80 49.52
CA LYS A 368 1.37 -15.80 48.50
C LYS A 368 0.02 -15.46 47.83
N ALA A 369 -0.99 -15.08 48.62
CA ALA A 369 -2.31 -14.70 48.12
C ALA A 369 -2.27 -13.44 47.23
N ASP A 370 -1.52 -12.41 47.63
CA ASP A 370 -1.37 -11.18 46.84
C ASP A 370 -0.71 -11.47 45.50
N ILE A 371 0.32 -12.32 45.51
CA ILE A 371 1.05 -12.73 44.31
C ILE A 371 0.11 -13.51 43.38
N ALA A 372 -0.64 -14.49 43.90
CA ALA A 372 -1.61 -15.25 43.13
C ALA A 372 -2.69 -14.35 42.48
N TYR A 373 -3.23 -13.39 43.24
CA TYR A 373 -4.16 -12.39 42.71
C TYR A 373 -3.55 -11.56 41.57
N LEU A 374 -2.30 -11.09 41.74
CA LEU A 374 -1.60 -10.31 40.72
C LEU A 374 -1.32 -11.15 39.46
N VAL A 375 -0.94 -12.42 39.60
CA VAL A 375 -0.71 -13.33 38.47
C VAL A 375 -1.97 -13.43 37.60
N ASP A 376 -3.09 -13.79 38.20
CA ASP A 376 -4.36 -13.92 37.50
C ASP A 376 -4.83 -12.59 36.87
N LEU A 377 -4.68 -11.46 37.59
CA LEU A 377 -5.07 -10.15 37.08
C LEU A 377 -4.21 -9.72 35.88
N TYR A 378 -2.89 -9.86 35.98
CA TYR A 378 -1.98 -9.51 34.89
C TYR A 378 -2.10 -10.46 33.69
N PHE A 379 -2.46 -11.72 33.93
CA PHE A 379 -2.86 -12.62 32.84
C PHE A 379 -4.07 -12.08 32.08
N LYS A 380 -5.11 -11.61 32.79
CA LYS A 380 -6.30 -11.00 32.16
C LYS A 380 -5.97 -9.70 31.42
N PHE A 381 -5.05 -8.88 31.95
CA PHE A 381 -4.53 -7.72 31.22
C PHE A 381 -3.81 -8.12 29.94
N ASN A 382 -2.99 -9.18 29.97
CA ASN A 382 -2.33 -9.70 28.77
C ASN A 382 -3.34 -10.17 27.72
N GLU A 383 -4.41 -10.85 28.12
CA GLU A 383 -5.48 -11.28 27.20
C GLU A 383 -6.23 -10.10 26.57
N MET A 384 -6.43 -9.02 27.33
CA MET A 384 -6.95 -7.76 26.77
C MET A 384 -5.95 -7.11 25.80
N ASN A 385 -4.67 -7.06 26.16
CA ASN A 385 -3.64 -6.43 25.34
C ASN A 385 -3.45 -7.15 24.00
N LYS A 386 -3.55 -8.48 23.97
CA LYS A 386 -3.55 -9.25 22.71
C LYS A 386 -4.72 -8.87 21.80
N GLN A 387 -5.92 -8.67 22.35
CA GLN A 387 -7.09 -8.22 21.58
C GLN A 387 -6.91 -6.79 21.05
N LEU A 388 -6.22 -5.94 21.81
CA LEU A 388 -5.90 -4.56 21.43
C LEU A 388 -4.68 -4.44 20.49
N GLN A 389 -4.07 -5.55 20.07
CA GLN A 389 -2.96 -5.60 19.12
C GLN A 389 -3.31 -6.42 17.87
N ALA A 390 -4.60 -6.70 17.66
CA ALA A 390 -5.05 -7.41 16.47
C ALA A 390 -4.91 -6.52 15.22
N GLU A 391 -4.54 -7.10 14.08
CA GLU A 391 -4.31 -6.41 12.80
C GLU A 391 -5.52 -5.56 12.34
N ASP A 392 -6.74 -6.06 12.52
CA ASP A 392 -7.96 -5.35 12.10
C ASP A 392 -8.60 -4.48 13.21
N LEU A 393 -7.82 -4.04 14.20
CA LEU A 393 -8.36 -3.22 15.28
C LEU A 393 -8.73 -1.82 14.78
N ASN A 394 -9.93 -1.37 15.16
CA ASN A 394 -10.43 -0.02 14.93
C ASN A 394 -11.05 0.51 16.24
N LEU A 395 -11.37 1.81 16.31
CA LEU A 395 -11.90 2.43 17.53
C LEU A 395 -13.22 1.80 18.03
N ILE A 396 -14.07 1.29 17.13
CA ILE A 396 -15.33 0.61 17.48
C ILE A 396 -15.02 -0.71 18.22
N LYS A 397 -14.14 -1.54 17.66
CA LYS A 397 -13.68 -2.78 18.29
C LYS A 397 -12.94 -2.50 19.60
N THR A 398 -12.10 -1.46 19.65
CA THR A 398 -11.41 -1.03 20.87
C THR A 398 -12.40 -0.67 21.99
N LYS A 399 -13.44 0.12 21.67
CA LYS A 399 -14.51 0.45 22.62
C LYS A 399 -15.16 -0.82 23.18
N SER A 400 -15.49 -1.78 22.32
CA SER A 400 -16.09 -3.06 22.71
C SER A 400 -15.20 -3.84 23.69
N VAL A 401 -13.91 -3.97 23.38
CA VAL A 401 -12.93 -4.68 24.23
C VAL A 401 -12.81 -4.01 25.61
N ILE A 402 -12.70 -2.68 25.66
CA ILE A 402 -12.60 -1.93 26.92
C ILE A 402 -13.89 -2.08 27.74
N CYS A 403 -15.07 -1.88 27.14
CA CYS A 403 -16.36 -2.04 27.82
C CYS A 403 -16.54 -3.44 28.40
N ALA A 404 -16.16 -4.47 27.64
CA ALA A 404 -16.22 -5.86 28.09
C ALA A 404 -15.27 -6.10 29.28
N PHE A 405 -14.05 -5.57 29.23
CA PHE A 405 -13.09 -5.70 30.34
C PHE A 405 -13.55 -4.96 31.59
N MET A 406 -14.07 -3.75 31.46
CA MET A 406 -14.65 -3.00 32.60
C MET A 406 -15.82 -3.75 33.24
N SER A 407 -16.70 -4.32 32.43
CA SER A 407 -17.81 -5.16 32.92
C SER A 407 -17.30 -6.40 33.66
N LYS A 408 -16.21 -7.02 33.17
CA LYS A 408 -15.54 -8.13 33.85
C LYS A 408 -14.96 -7.71 35.20
N LEU A 409 -14.36 -6.52 35.34
CA LEU A 409 -13.84 -6.04 36.63
C LEU A 409 -14.96 -5.95 37.69
N LEU A 410 -16.13 -5.43 37.32
CA LEU A 410 -17.29 -5.37 38.22
C LEU A 410 -17.84 -6.77 38.56
N LEU A 411 -17.85 -7.67 37.58
CA LEU A 411 -18.22 -9.07 37.79
C LEU A 411 -17.25 -9.75 38.79
N PHE A 412 -15.94 -9.58 38.62
CA PHE A 412 -14.93 -10.12 39.51
C PHE A 412 -15.12 -9.61 40.93
N LYS A 413 -15.31 -8.29 41.09
CA LYS A 413 -15.59 -7.68 42.40
C LYS A 413 -16.82 -8.32 43.07
N ARG A 414 -17.93 -8.48 42.33
CA ARG A 414 -19.16 -9.09 42.86
C ARG A 414 -18.95 -10.55 43.26
N ASN A 415 -18.21 -11.32 42.47
CA ASN A 415 -17.94 -12.73 42.75
C ASN A 415 -16.99 -12.90 43.94
N PHE A 416 -15.97 -12.05 44.05
CA PHE A 416 -15.07 -12.01 45.19
C PHE A 416 -15.83 -11.73 46.48
N GLY A 417 -16.74 -10.75 46.47
CA GLY A 417 -17.62 -10.46 47.61
C GLY A 417 -18.58 -11.60 47.99
N ARG A 418 -18.80 -12.58 47.09
CA ARG A 418 -19.56 -13.82 47.36
C ARG A 418 -18.67 -14.99 47.79
N GLY A 419 -17.34 -14.79 47.79
CA GLY A 419 -16.37 -15.84 48.02
C GLY A 419 -16.11 -16.75 46.81
N GLU A 420 -16.60 -16.40 45.61
CA GLU A 420 -16.38 -17.16 44.39
C GLU A 420 -15.11 -16.66 43.67
N LEU A 421 -14.01 -17.41 43.77
CA LEU A 421 -12.72 -17.06 43.18
C LEU A 421 -12.36 -17.87 41.93
N SER A 422 -13.26 -18.72 41.42
CA SER A 422 -12.98 -19.66 40.32
C SER A 422 -12.45 -19.02 39.03
N GLN A 423 -12.71 -17.72 38.83
CA GLN A 423 -12.21 -16.95 37.70
C GLN A 423 -10.73 -16.58 37.82
N PHE A 424 -10.13 -16.73 38.99
CA PHE A 424 -8.73 -16.47 39.33
C PHE A 424 -8.14 -17.79 39.84
N GLN A 425 -7.53 -18.56 38.93
CA GLN A 425 -7.18 -19.96 39.18
C GLN A 425 -6.12 -20.08 40.27
N SER A 426 -5.02 -19.32 40.14
CA SER A 426 -3.94 -19.29 41.12
C SER A 426 -4.45 -18.84 42.49
N LEU A 427 -5.33 -17.83 42.54
CA LEU A 427 -5.90 -17.37 43.81
C LEU A 427 -6.86 -18.40 44.42
N ALA A 428 -7.65 -19.11 43.60
CA ALA A 428 -8.54 -20.16 44.05
C ALA A 428 -7.76 -21.36 44.64
N GLU A 429 -6.63 -21.71 44.05
CA GLU A 429 -5.71 -22.73 44.59
C GLU A 429 -5.19 -22.33 45.98
N VAL A 430 -4.67 -21.11 46.13
CA VAL A 430 -4.20 -20.61 47.44
C VAL A 430 -5.35 -20.55 48.46
N ARG A 431 -6.57 -20.27 48.03
CA ARG A 431 -7.75 -20.32 48.91
C ARG A 431 -8.06 -21.74 49.38
N ASN A 432 -7.96 -22.73 48.50
CA ASN A 432 -8.17 -24.14 48.86
C ASN A 432 -7.10 -24.64 49.85
N GLU A 433 -5.90 -24.08 49.80
CA GLU A 433 -4.83 -24.28 50.79
C GLU A 433 -5.07 -23.56 52.13
N GLY A 434 -6.15 -22.76 52.25
CA GLY A 434 -6.46 -21.96 53.43
C GLY A 434 -5.69 -20.63 53.54
N GLY A 435 -5.03 -20.19 52.47
CA GLY A 435 -4.14 -19.02 52.45
C GLY A 435 -4.80 -17.67 52.14
N VAL A 436 -6.13 -17.59 51.99
CA VAL A 436 -6.85 -16.35 51.67
C VAL A 436 -7.85 -16.00 52.77
N CYS A 437 -7.69 -14.83 53.41
CA CYS A 437 -8.61 -14.36 54.45
C CYS A 437 -9.63 -13.33 53.93
N GLU A 438 -10.66 -13.02 54.73
CA GLU A 438 -11.70 -12.05 54.34
C GLU A 438 -11.13 -10.64 54.07
N ALA A 439 -10.14 -10.21 54.86
CA ALA A 439 -9.48 -8.92 54.65
C ALA A 439 -8.73 -8.84 53.29
N ASP A 440 -8.24 -9.97 52.78
CA ASP A 440 -7.62 -10.02 51.44
C ASP A 440 -8.68 -9.84 50.36
N VAL A 441 -9.83 -10.49 50.52
CA VAL A 441 -10.97 -10.37 49.59
C VAL A 441 -11.48 -8.93 49.53
N GLU A 442 -11.61 -8.26 50.68
CA GLU A 442 -11.99 -6.85 50.77
C GLU A 442 -10.99 -5.95 50.01
N LEU A 443 -9.69 -6.13 50.27
CA LEU A 443 -8.61 -5.40 49.59
C LEU A 443 -8.67 -5.58 48.06
N TYR A 444 -8.88 -6.81 47.59
CA TYR A 444 -8.96 -7.09 46.16
C TYR A 444 -10.22 -6.46 45.54
N CYS A 445 -11.36 -6.47 46.25
CA CYS A 445 -12.58 -5.81 45.79
C CYS A 445 -12.40 -4.28 45.66
N GLU A 446 -11.73 -3.65 46.62
CA GLU A 446 -11.39 -2.22 46.56
C GLU A 446 -10.46 -1.92 45.39
N HIS A 447 -9.44 -2.76 45.18
CA HIS A 447 -8.52 -2.60 44.07
C HIS A 447 -9.21 -2.76 42.70
N LEU A 448 -10.06 -3.77 42.53
CA LEU A 448 -10.85 -3.95 41.29
C LEU A 448 -11.77 -2.75 41.00
N GLN A 449 -12.37 -2.16 42.05
CA GLN A 449 -13.13 -0.93 41.90
C GLN A 449 -12.23 0.25 41.48
N ALA A 450 -11.08 0.40 42.13
CA ALA A 450 -10.14 1.48 41.80
C ALA A 450 -9.64 1.40 40.35
N LEU A 451 -9.42 0.19 39.83
CA LEU A 451 -9.08 -0.07 38.42
C LEU A 451 -10.23 0.30 37.50
N HIS A 452 -11.47 -0.12 37.81
CA HIS A 452 -12.66 0.25 37.03
C HIS A 452 -12.83 1.77 36.93
N ASP A 453 -12.67 2.48 38.04
CA ASP A 453 -12.78 3.95 38.07
C ASP A 453 -11.64 4.61 37.28
N ASP A 454 -10.45 4.00 37.28
CA ASP A 454 -9.33 4.46 36.45
C ASP A 454 -9.59 4.27 34.97
N PHE A 455 -10.12 3.10 34.56
CA PHE A 455 -10.55 2.85 33.19
C PHE A 455 -11.60 3.86 32.77
N THR A 456 -12.64 4.09 33.59
CA THR A 456 -13.72 5.03 33.28
C THR A 456 -13.19 6.43 32.99
N ARG A 457 -12.28 6.92 33.83
CA ARG A 457 -11.69 8.26 33.68
C ARG A 457 -10.74 8.34 32.50
N ARG A 458 -9.84 7.35 32.37
CA ARG A 458 -8.82 7.37 31.34
C ARG A 458 -9.41 7.12 29.97
N PHE A 459 -10.48 6.35 29.84
CA PHE A 459 -11.16 5.96 28.59
C PHE A 459 -12.43 6.73 28.27
N GLN A 460 -12.65 7.87 28.93
CA GLN A 460 -13.87 8.65 28.77
C GLN A 460 -14.16 9.05 27.32
N ASP A 461 -13.17 9.54 26.58
CA ASP A 461 -13.21 9.84 25.13
C ASP A 461 -13.74 8.67 24.29
N ILE A 462 -13.19 7.46 24.47
CA ILE A 462 -13.60 6.26 23.71
C ILE A 462 -14.98 5.75 24.18
N LEU A 463 -15.23 5.79 25.48
CA LEU A 463 -16.49 5.34 26.08
C LEU A 463 -17.67 6.23 25.67
N CYS A 464 -17.45 7.55 25.62
CA CYS A 464 -18.45 8.55 25.23
C CYS A 464 -18.63 8.68 23.71
N MET A 465 -17.80 8.03 22.89
CA MET A 465 -17.95 8.04 21.43
C MET A 465 -19.32 7.45 21.05
N VAL A 466 -20.18 8.26 20.43
CA VAL A 466 -21.47 7.81 19.91
C VAL A 466 -21.21 7.17 18.55
N ILE A 467 -21.65 5.92 18.39
CA ILE A 467 -21.54 5.21 17.12
C ILE A 467 -22.99 5.01 16.67
N PRO A 468 -23.43 5.67 15.58
CA PRO A 468 -24.76 5.43 15.05
C PRO A 468 -24.95 3.95 14.70
N ASP A 469 -26.14 3.40 14.96
CA ASP A 469 -26.42 1.98 14.74
C ASP A 469 -26.21 1.61 13.26
N TRP A 470 -26.46 2.55 12.35
CA TRP A 470 -26.29 2.35 10.92
C TRP A 470 -24.82 2.20 10.49
N VAL A 471 -23.85 2.66 11.28
CA VAL A 471 -22.42 2.44 11.00
C VAL A 471 -22.06 0.95 11.19
N ILE A 472 -22.66 0.27 12.16
CA ILE A 472 -22.40 -1.16 12.40
C ILE A 472 -23.35 -2.03 11.55
N ASN A 473 -24.60 -1.59 11.42
CA ASN A 473 -25.61 -2.26 10.61
C ASN A 473 -26.28 -1.23 9.69
N PRO A 474 -25.78 -1.03 8.46
CA PRO A 474 -26.32 -0.06 7.51
C PRO A 474 -27.80 -0.25 7.15
N LEU A 475 -28.39 -1.40 7.53
CA LEU A 475 -29.79 -1.75 7.34
C LEU A 475 -30.67 -1.46 8.57
N SER A 476 -30.15 -0.75 9.58
CA SER A 476 -30.90 -0.35 10.78
C SER A 476 -31.85 0.82 10.50
N ASN A 477 -32.71 1.12 11.47
CA ASN A 477 -33.67 2.21 11.33
C ASN A 477 -32.97 3.58 11.28
N VAL A 478 -33.46 4.49 10.44
CA VAL A 478 -32.86 5.81 10.16
C VAL A 478 -33.74 6.97 10.63
N ASP A 479 -34.90 6.70 11.24
CA ASP A 479 -35.91 7.70 11.61
C ASP A 479 -35.39 8.83 12.53
N ASP A 480 -34.36 8.55 13.34
CA ASP A 480 -33.79 9.50 14.31
C ASP A 480 -32.61 10.35 13.76
N GLU A 481 -32.23 10.15 12.49
CA GLU A 481 -31.08 10.81 11.86
C GLU A 481 -31.44 12.14 11.17
N GLU A 482 -30.43 12.92 10.78
CA GLU A 482 -30.63 14.14 10.00
C GLU A 482 -31.25 13.83 8.62
N ILE A 483 -32.21 14.63 8.16
CA ILE A 483 -32.94 14.42 6.88
C ILE A 483 -31.98 14.20 5.70
N SER A 484 -30.88 14.95 5.67
CA SER A 484 -29.85 14.86 4.63
C SER A 484 -29.12 13.51 4.61
N LEU A 485 -28.97 12.86 5.77
CA LEU A 485 -28.41 11.51 5.92
C LEU A 485 -29.47 10.43 5.67
N GLN A 486 -30.73 10.68 6.06
CA GLN A 486 -31.84 9.75 5.84
C GLN A 486 -32.03 9.42 4.36
N GLU A 487 -31.95 10.41 3.47
CA GLU A 487 -32.07 10.19 2.02
C GLU A 487 -30.99 9.24 1.50
N GLU A 488 -29.70 9.53 1.77
CA GLU A 488 -28.59 8.68 1.33
C GLU A 488 -28.63 7.29 1.98
N LEU A 489 -29.03 7.19 3.25
CA LEU A 489 -29.17 5.91 3.94
C LEU A 489 -30.30 5.07 3.33
N LEU A 490 -31.44 5.65 2.94
CA LEU A 490 -32.53 4.93 2.28
C LEU A 490 -32.12 4.41 0.89
N ASP A 491 -31.36 5.20 0.14
CA ASP A 491 -30.80 4.80 -1.16
C ASP A 491 -29.79 3.66 -1.00
N LEU A 492 -28.87 3.80 -0.03
CA LEU A 492 -27.91 2.75 0.33
C LEU A 492 -28.62 1.47 0.79
N GLN A 493 -29.69 1.61 1.58
CA GLN A 493 -30.56 0.52 1.99
C GLN A 493 -31.42 -0.04 0.86
N SER A 494 -31.42 0.54 -0.33
CA SER A 494 -32.10 -0.01 -1.50
C SER A 494 -31.12 -0.67 -2.49
N ASN A 495 -29.82 -0.40 -2.35
CA ASN A 495 -28.77 -0.91 -3.22
C ASN A 495 -28.49 -2.41 -2.96
N VAL A 496 -28.92 -3.26 -3.90
CA VAL A 496 -28.83 -4.73 -3.80
C VAL A 496 -27.38 -5.24 -3.86
N GLU A 497 -26.53 -4.59 -4.65
CA GLU A 497 -25.13 -4.99 -4.84
C GLU A 497 -24.32 -4.75 -3.56
N LEU A 498 -24.47 -3.56 -2.96
CA LEU A 498 -23.80 -3.23 -1.69
C LEU A 498 -24.31 -4.10 -0.54
N LYS A 499 -25.63 -4.39 -0.51
CA LYS A 499 -26.21 -5.32 0.48
C LYS A 499 -25.58 -6.69 0.45
N ALA A 500 -25.30 -7.24 -0.73
CA ALA A 500 -24.69 -8.56 -0.86
C ALA A 500 -23.32 -8.62 -0.15
N ARG A 501 -22.56 -7.51 -0.18
CA ARG A 501 -21.24 -7.40 0.44
C ARG A 501 -21.26 -7.16 1.95
N LEU A 502 -22.38 -6.73 2.54
CA LEU A 502 -22.53 -6.64 4.01
C LEU A 502 -22.32 -8.00 4.71
N SER A 503 -22.52 -9.12 3.99
CA SER A 503 -22.22 -10.47 4.48
C SER A 503 -20.74 -10.68 4.88
N GLN A 504 -19.83 -9.85 4.36
CA GLN A 504 -18.40 -9.87 4.67
C GLN A 504 -18.03 -9.01 5.91
N GLY A 505 -19.02 -8.34 6.51
CA GLY A 505 -18.86 -7.48 7.68
C GLY A 505 -18.91 -5.98 7.34
N TYR A 506 -19.21 -5.17 8.35
CA TYR A 506 -19.42 -3.72 8.19
C TYR A 506 -18.17 -2.98 7.69
N GLN A 507 -16.97 -3.41 8.08
CA GLN A 507 -15.73 -2.76 7.63
C GLN A 507 -15.56 -2.90 6.12
N GLN A 508 -15.64 -4.13 5.60
CA GLN A 508 -15.51 -4.36 4.16
C GLN A 508 -16.64 -3.67 3.39
N PHE A 509 -17.83 -3.59 3.98
CA PHE A 509 -18.95 -2.84 3.41
C PHE A 509 -18.62 -1.36 3.20
N TRP A 510 -18.04 -0.69 4.20
CA TRP A 510 -17.74 0.74 4.14
C TRP A 510 -16.52 1.06 3.27
N LEU A 511 -15.56 0.14 3.15
CA LEU A 511 -14.32 0.37 2.39
C LEU A 511 -14.49 0.25 0.86
N GLN A 512 -15.68 -0.05 0.38
CA GLN A 512 -15.95 -0.19 -1.05
C GLN A 512 -15.77 1.13 -1.79
N LYS A 513 -15.15 1.08 -2.98
CA LYS A 513 -14.82 2.30 -3.75
C LYS A 513 -16.05 3.11 -4.16
N GLU A 514 -17.21 2.46 -4.29
CA GLU A 514 -18.45 3.11 -4.71
C GLU A 514 -19.11 3.92 -3.58
N VAL A 515 -18.87 3.57 -2.31
CA VAL A 515 -19.58 4.19 -1.17
C VAL A 515 -19.26 5.68 -1.01
N PRO A 516 -17.98 6.12 -1.03
CA PRO A 516 -17.65 7.55 -0.97
C PRO A 516 -18.23 8.37 -2.13
N VAL A 517 -18.41 7.75 -3.30
CA VAL A 517 -18.89 8.42 -4.52
C VAL A 517 -20.41 8.52 -4.54
N LEU A 518 -21.10 7.44 -4.17
CA LEU A 518 -22.56 7.37 -4.20
C LEU A 518 -23.21 8.00 -2.96
N TYR A 519 -22.56 7.90 -1.79
CA TYR A 519 -23.11 8.34 -0.50
C TYR A 519 -22.08 9.18 0.28
N PRO A 520 -21.68 10.35 -0.24
CA PRO A 520 -20.60 11.15 0.33
C PRO A 520 -20.91 11.67 1.74
N ARG A 521 -22.17 11.96 2.07
CA ARG A 521 -22.55 12.47 3.40
C ARG A 521 -22.49 11.35 4.44
N VAL A 522 -23.02 10.18 4.09
CA VAL A 522 -22.95 8.97 4.95
C VAL A 522 -21.50 8.54 5.15
N TRP A 523 -20.70 8.53 4.08
CA TRP A 523 -19.27 8.23 4.15
C TRP A 523 -18.51 9.21 5.05
N GLY A 524 -18.81 10.52 4.96
CA GLY A 524 -18.17 11.54 5.80
C GLY A 524 -18.36 11.27 7.30
N VAL A 525 -19.53 10.80 7.72
CA VAL A 525 -19.78 10.44 9.13
C VAL A 525 -19.02 9.16 9.53
N CYS A 526 -18.96 8.15 8.65
CA CYS A 526 -18.16 6.94 8.86
C CYS A 526 -16.66 7.24 8.96
N ARG A 527 -16.17 8.22 8.19
CA ARG A 527 -14.77 8.66 8.14
C ARG A 527 -14.38 9.48 9.37
N ASP A 528 -15.15 10.53 9.68
CA ASP A 528 -14.74 11.59 10.62
C ASP A 528 -15.37 11.48 12.02
N GLY A 529 -16.40 10.64 12.18
CA GLY A 529 -17.20 10.53 13.41
C GLY A 529 -18.27 11.63 13.55
N PRO A 530 -19.15 11.54 14.58
CA PRO A 530 -20.26 12.48 14.75
C PRO A 530 -19.76 13.88 15.16
N GLY A 531 -19.81 14.85 14.24
CA GLY A 531 -19.40 16.24 14.49
C GLY A 531 -19.04 17.07 13.26
N TYR A 532 -19.09 16.52 12.06
CA TYR A 532 -18.66 17.21 10.84
C TYR A 532 -19.66 18.29 10.37
N LYS A 533 -19.16 19.51 10.12
CA LYS A 533 -19.82 20.53 9.31
C LYS A 533 -19.09 20.63 7.97
N GLU A 534 -19.87 20.59 6.91
CA GLU A 534 -19.47 20.58 5.50
C GLU A 534 -18.22 21.39 5.14
N ALA A 535 -17.26 20.74 4.47
CA ALA A 535 -16.33 21.38 3.55
C ALA A 535 -16.09 20.47 2.33
N GLN A 536 -16.77 20.84 1.24
CA GLN A 536 -16.44 20.69 -0.19
C GLN A 536 -15.95 19.34 -0.73
N SER A 537 -16.73 18.85 -1.69
CA SER A 537 -16.48 17.75 -2.63
C SER A 537 -15.01 17.68 -3.10
N ALA A 538 -14.32 16.60 -2.72
CA ALA A 538 -13.14 16.14 -3.42
C ALA A 538 -13.58 15.36 -4.67
N ALA A 539 -13.08 15.80 -5.82
CA ALA A 539 -13.25 15.12 -7.08
C ALA A 539 -12.60 13.73 -7.01
N SER A 540 -13.26 12.74 -7.62
CA SER A 540 -12.70 11.41 -7.88
C SER A 540 -11.38 11.55 -8.64
N ASP A 541 -10.28 11.16 -8.00
CA ASP A 541 -8.98 11.06 -8.67
C ASP A 541 -8.81 9.62 -9.16
N ASN A 542 -8.77 9.45 -10.47
CA ASN A 542 -8.59 8.15 -11.12
C ASN A 542 -7.16 7.67 -10.83
N SER A 543 -7.06 6.49 -10.19
CA SER A 543 -5.83 5.75 -9.94
C SER A 543 -4.97 5.66 -11.20
N MET A 544 -3.64 5.70 -11.07
CA MET A 544 -2.73 5.51 -12.21
C MET A 544 -3.02 4.19 -12.95
N ASP A 545 -3.37 3.13 -12.24
CA ASP A 545 -3.75 1.84 -12.85
C ASP A 545 -5.02 1.97 -13.70
N GLU A 546 -6.02 2.74 -13.26
CA GLU A 546 -7.23 3.02 -14.04
C GLU A 546 -6.88 3.83 -15.30
N ARG A 547 -5.88 4.71 -15.23
CA ARG A 547 -5.37 5.44 -16.41
C ARG A 547 -4.67 4.49 -17.39
N LEU A 548 -3.88 3.54 -16.91
CA LEU A 548 -3.23 2.52 -17.76
C LEU A 548 -4.26 1.59 -18.41
N GLU A 549 -5.23 1.09 -17.63
CA GLU A 549 -6.33 0.28 -18.15
C GLU A 549 -7.14 1.05 -19.21
N ASN A 550 -7.35 2.34 -19.01
CA ASN A 550 -8.02 3.19 -19.99
C ASN A 550 -7.22 3.30 -21.30
N VAL A 551 -5.89 3.44 -21.22
CA VAL A 551 -5.03 3.44 -22.43
C VAL A 551 -5.09 2.08 -23.14
N ILE A 552 -4.99 0.97 -22.40
CA ILE A 552 -5.11 -0.38 -22.95
C ILE A 552 -6.47 -0.56 -23.65
N PHE A 553 -7.55 -0.09 -23.01
CA PHE A 553 -8.89 -0.13 -23.57
C PHE A 553 -8.99 0.61 -24.91
N HIS A 554 -8.46 1.84 -24.98
CA HIS A 554 -8.50 2.64 -26.20
C HIS A 554 -7.66 2.02 -27.32
N LEU A 555 -6.42 1.60 -27.05
CA LEU A 555 -5.55 0.98 -28.04
C LEU A 555 -6.16 -0.32 -28.58
N SER A 556 -6.58 -1.21 -27.68
CA SER A 556 -7.16 -2.50 -28.04
C SER A 556 -8.45 -2.35 -28.83
N SER A 557 -9.34 -1.44 -28.39
CA SER A 557 -10.63 -1.21 -29.06
C SER A 557 -10.45 -0.57 -30.43
N ALA A 558 -9.60 0.46 -30.53
CA ALA A 558 -9.37 1.14 -31.80
C ALA A 558 -8.71 0.20 -32.82
N PHE A 559 -7.70 -0.57 -32.39
CA PHE A 559 -6.98 -1.49 -33.25
C PHE A 559 -7.87 -2.65 -33.73
N ARG A 560 -8.61 -3.29 -32.81
CA ARG A 560 -9.46 -4.44 -33.15
C ARG A 560 -10.56 -4.09 -34.16
N ILE A 561 -11.12 -2.88 -34.08
CA ILE A 561 -12.22 -2.46 -34.96
C ILE A 561 -11.71 -2.02 -36.33
N ASN A 562 -10.53 -1.39 -36.40
CA ASN A 562 -10.10 -0.66 -37.58
C ASN A 562 -8.92 -1.30 -38.35
N SER A 563 -8.18 -2.25 -37.78
CA SER A 563 -6.93 -2.76 -38.36
C SER A 563 -7.06 -4.09 -39.12
N THR A 564 -8.11 -4.25 -39.94
CA THR A 564 -8.39 -5.53 -40.63
C THR A 564 -7.27 -5.96 -41.59
N HIS A 565 -6.69 -5.02 -42.33
CA HIS A 565 -5.60 -5.30 -43.27
C HIS A 565 -4.32 -5.70 -42.52
N ALA A 566 -3.99 -4.99 -41.45
CA ALA A 566 -2.87 -5.34 -40.57
C ALA A 566 -3.00 -6.75 -39.98
N LEU A 567 -4.20 -7.11 -39.50
CA LEU A 567 -4.47 -8.44 -38.93
C LEU A 567 -4.39 -9.55 -39.98
N LYS A 568 -4.77 -9.27 -41.24
CA LYS A 568 -4.62 -10.22 -42.35
C LYS A 568 -3.17 -10.44 -42.73
N SER A 569 -2.31 -9.42 -42.65
CA SER A 569 -0.86 -9.58 -42.86
C SER A 569 -0.26 -10.63 -41.92
N LEU A 570 -0.77 -10.75 -40.70
CA LEU A 570 -0.30 -11.70 -39.68
C LEU A 570 -0.76 -13.16 -39.91
N CYS A 571 -1.62 -13.43 -40.90
CA CYS A 571 -2.08 -14.77 -41.18
C CYS A 571 -1.07 -15.55 -42.02
N VAL A 572 -0.56 -16.66 -41.49
CA VAL A 572 0.36 -17.55 -42.24
C VAL A 572 -0.45 -18.51 -43.11
N LYS A 573 -1.43 -19.19 -42.52
CA LYS A 573 -2.34 -20.09 -43.23
C LYS A 573 -3.73 -20.06 -42.62
N PRO A 574 -4.77 -19.65 -43.39
CA PRO A 574 -6.11 -19.50 -42.87
C PRO A 574 -6.62 -20.77 -42.16
N GLY A 575 -7.10 -20.60 -40.92
CA GLY A 575 -7.65 -21.65 -40.07
C GLY A 575 -6.62 -22.61 -39.44
N VAL A 576 -5.33 -22.45 -39.76
CA VAL A 576 -4.26 -23.36 -39.32
C VAL A 576 -3.25 -22.64 -38.43
N LEU A 577 -2.67 -21.52 -38.89
CA LEU A 577 -1.58 -20.85 -38.19
C LEU A 577 -1.56 -19.34 -38.50
N CYS A 578 -1.39 -18.54 -37.46
CA CYS A 578 -1.22 -17.09 -37.56
C CYS A 578 -0.22 -16.59 -36.52
N TRP A 579 0.31 -15.39 -36.75
CA TRP A 579 1.11 -14.67 -35.78
C TRP A 579 0.25 -13.98 -34.73
N HIS A 580 0.68 -14.10 -33.49
CA HIS A 580 0.23 -13.31 -32.35
C HIS A 580 1.35 -12.33 -31.98
N VAL A 581 1.04 -11.04 -31.99
CA VAL A 581 1.96 -9.97 -31.63
C VAL A 581 1.55 -9.42 -30.27
N HIS A 582 2.39 -9.62 -29.26
CA HIS A 582 2.18 -9.02 -27.95
C HIS A 582 3.03 -7.75 -27.84
N ILE A 583 2.40 -6.58 -27.80
CA ILE A 583 3.06 -5.28 -27.67
C ILE A 583 3.08 -4.91 -26.18
N THR A 584 4.28 -4.81 -25.61
CA THR A 584 4.50 -4.33 -24.25
C THR A 584 4.99 -2.90 -24.29
N ILE A 585 4.29 -1.98 -23.63
CA ILE A 585 4.64 -0.56 -23.54
C ILE A 585 5.02 -0.23 -22.10
N LEU A 586 6.27 0.17 -21.89
CA LEU A 586 6.79 0.65 -20.62
C LEU A 586 6.76 2.18 -20.59
N VAL A 587 6.06 2.75 -19.62
CA VAL A 587 5.95 4.20 -19.42
C VAL A 587 7.01 4.66 -18.43
N PHE A 588 7.93 5.52 -18.88
CA PHE A 588 8.97 6.11 -18.01
C PHE A 588 8.50 7.39 -17.34
N GLN A 589 7.79 8.22 -18.11
CA GLN A 589 7.33 9.52 -17.64
C GLN A 589 5.94 9.81 -18.21
N TYR A 590 5.02 10.16 -17.33
CA TYR A 590 3.65 10.55 -17.66
C TYR A 590 3.49 12.07 -17.61
N CYS A 591 2.99 12.69 -18.68
CA CYS A 591 2.77 14.15 -18.76
C CYS A 591 1.47 14.56 -19.49
N GLY A 592 0.38 13.82 -19.24
CA GLY A 592 -1.00 14.17 -19.65
C GLY A 592 -1.50 13.56 -20.98
N ASN A 593 -0.61 13.26 -21.93
CA ASN A 593 -0.95 12.80 -23.30
C ASN A 593 -0.59 11.31 -23.52
N LEU A 594 -0.85 10.44 -22.53
CA LEU A 594 -0.34 9.07 -22.54
C LEU A 594 -0.91 8.21 -23.68
N VAL A 595 -2.20 8.31 -23.97
CA VAL A 595 -2.85 7.59 -25.10
C VAL A 595 -2.15 7.92 -26.41
N ASP A 596 -1.84 9.20 -26.61
CA ASP A 596 -1.23 9.76 -27.82
C ASP A 596 0.18 9.17 -28.00
N THR A 597 1.00 9.24 -26.94
CA THR A 597 2.36 8.73 -26.92
C THR A 597 2.41 7.21 -27.14
N CYS A 598 1.56 6.45 -26.44
CA CYS A 598 1.46 5.00 -26.61
C CYS A 598 0.97 4.60 -28.01
N SER A 599 0.04 5.37 -28.59
CA SER A 599 -0.46 5.13 -29.94
C SER A 599 0.61 5.35 -31.00
N ILE A 600 1.45 6.39 -30.85
CA ILE A 600 2.59 6.62 -31.74
C ILE A 600 3.62 5.48 -31.59
N ALA A 601 3.96 5.11 -30.35
CA ALA A 601 4.93 4.04 -30.09
C ALA A 601 4.49 2.70 -30.70
N ALA A 602 3.22 2.32 -30.54
CA ALA A 602 2.66 1.13 -31.17
C ALA A 602 2.69 1.19 -32.70
N ASN A 603 2.33 2.33 -33.30
CA ASN A 603 2.35 2.51 -34.75
C ASN A 603 3.77 2.41 -35.34
N VAL A 604 4.75 3.08 -34.71
CA VAL A 604 6.15 3.02 -35.14
C VAL A 604 6.70 1.60 -35.01
N LEU A 605 6.40 0.93 -33.89
CA LEU A 605 6.83 -0.45 -33.65
C LEU A 605 6.29 -1.38 -34.73
N LEU A 606 4.98 -1.35 -35.00
CA LEU A 606 4.35 -2.19 -36.03
C LEU A 606 4.88 -1.89 -37.44
N HIS A 607 5.15 -0.62 -37.76
CA HIS A 607 5.69 -0.22 -39.07
C HIS A 607 7.15 -0.65 -39.27
N THR A 608 7.94 -0.73 -38.20
CA THR A 608 9.38 -1.08 -38.27
C THR A 608 9.65 -2.57 -38.02
N MET A 609 8.63 -3.30 -37.55
CA MET A 609 8.70 -4.71 -37.24
C MET A 609 8.92 -5.58 -38.49
N ARG A 610 9.90 -6.47 -38.41
CA ARG A 610 10.22 -7.47 -39.43
C ARG A 610 9.83 -8.85 -38.90
N ILE A 611 8.83 -9.47 -39.53
CA ILE A 611 8.31 -10.76 -39.10
C ILE A 611 8.98 -11.86 -39.93
N PRO A 612 9.55 -12.92 -39.31
CA PRO A 612 10.20 -13.98 -40.06
C PRO A 612 9.18 -14.74 -40.92
N VAL A 613 9.58 -15.08 -42.16
CA VAL A 613 8.77 -15.92 -43.04
C VAL A 613 8.85 -17.37 -42.57
N ILE A 614 7.72 -18.06 -42.61
CA ILE A 614 7.58 -19.46 -42.20
C ILE A 614 7.07 -20.29 -43.37
N ASP A 615 7.73 -21.42 -43.60
CA ASP A 615 7.30 -22.45 -44.54
C ASP A 615 6.50 -23.54 -43.83
N ILE A 616 5.31 -23.83 -44.37
CA ILE A 616 4.46 -24.92 -43.86
C ILE A 616 4.56 -26.13 -44.79
N ARG A 617 5.09 -27.24 -44.29
CA ARG A 617 5.16 -28.52 -45.02
C ARG A 617 4.18 -29.54 -44.43
N SER A 618 3.37 -30.17 -45.28
CA SER A 618 2.51 -31.28 -44.88
C SER A 618 3.27 -32.60 -44.98
N ALA A 619 3.51 -33.28 -43.85
CA ALA A 619 4.04 -34.64 -43.87
C ALA A 619 2.97 -35.62 -44.39
N LYS A 620 3.32 -36.46 -45.38
CA LYS A 620 2.37 -37.35 -46.06
C LYS A 620 1.88 -38.55 -45.22
N GLU A 621 2.38 -38.78 -44.01
CA GLU A 621 2.06 -40.00 -43.24
C GLU A 621 1.68 -39.81 -41.77
N GLN A 622 1.75 -38.59 -41.22
CA GLN A 622 1.23 -38.29 -39.88
C GLN A 622 0.66 -36.87 -39.92
N SER A 623 -0.51 -36.65 -39.32
CA SER A 623 -1.24 -35.38 -39.26
C SER A 623 -0.54 -34.28 -38.44
N ALA A 624 0.79 -34.20 -38.52
CA ALA A 624 1.62 -33.14 -37.96
C ALA A 624 1.99 -32.15 -39.07
N THR A 625 1.68 -30.87 -38.84
CA THR A 625 2.13 -29.77 -39.69
C THR A 625 3.55 -29.39 -39.25
N ILE A 626 4.53 -29.53 -40.14
CA ILE A 626 5.92 -29.15 -39.85
C ILE A 626 6.06 -27.67 -40.23
N VAL A 627 6.52 -26.88 -39.26
CA VAL A 627 6.73 -25.43 -39.35
C VAL A 627 8.24 -25.21 -39.38
N ASP A 628 8.77 -24.84 -40.54
CA ASP A 628 10.19 -24.53 -40.72
C ASP A 628 10.32 -23.00 -40.88
N LEU A 629 11.29 -22.38 -40.20
CA LEU A 629 11.67 -21.00 -40.50
C LEU A 629 12.28 -20.96 -41.91
N ASN A 630 11.94 -19.93 -42.69
CA ASN A 630 12.54 -19.74 -44.00
C ASN A 630 14.07 -19.66 -43.84
N ALA A 631 14.79 -20.32 -44.75
CA ALA A 631 16.25 -20.41 -44.71
C ALA A 631 16.94 -19.11 -45.13
N ASP A 632 16.21 -18.17 -45.73
CA ASP A 632 16.70 -16.83 -46.08
C ASP A 632 16.49 -15.86 -44.90
N PRO A 633 17.56 -15.44 -44.20
CA PRO A 633 17.46 -14.49 -43.09
C PRO A 633 17.08 -13.06 -43.54
N ASP A 634 17.18 -12.75 -44.84
CA ASP A 634 16.84 -11.44 -45.38
C ASP A 634 15.36 -11.32 -45.80
N GLU A 635 14.61 -12.43 -45.81
CA GLU A 635 13.19 -12.46 -46.18
C GLU A 635 12.29 -12.27 -44.94
N PHE A 636 11.61 -11.12 -44.88
CA PHE A 636 10.69 -10.79 -43.78
C PHE A 636 9.34 -10.24 -44.30
N LEU A 637 8.29 -10.56 -43.56
CA LEU A 637 6.96 -10.00 -43.73
C LEU A 637 6.87 -8.65 -42.99
N THR A 638 6.16 -7.70 -43.61
CA THR A 638 5.79 -6.40 -43.03
C THR A 638 4.28 -6.31 -42.82
N ILE A 639 3.84 -5.47 -41.90
CA ILE A 639 2.43 -5.28 -41.56
C ILE A 639 1.83 -4.17 -42.44
N ASP A 640 0.63 -4.39 -42.98
CA ASP A 640 -0.10 -3.35 -43.70
C ASP A 640 -0.66 -2.30 -42.72
N MET A 641 -0.06 -1.11 -42.72
CA MET A 641 -0.42 0.00 -41.82
C MET A 641 -1.56 0.89 -42.36
N SER A 642 -2.25 0.49 -43.44
CA SER A 642 -3.23 1.34 -44.13
C SER A 642 -4.46 1.68 -43.29
N ASP A 643 -4.89 0.79 -42.41
CA ASP A 643 -6.11 0.95 -41.61
C ASP A 643 -5.84 1.02 -40.09
N VAL A 644 -4.58 0.91 -39.67
CA VAL A 644 -4.16 1.08 -38.28
C VAL A 644 -4.40 2.52 -37.80
N PRO A 645 -5.17 2.73 -36.72
CA PRO A 645 -5.46 4.06 -36.22
C PRO A 645 -4.30 4.67 -35.43
N LEU A 646 -4.11 5.98 -35.61
CA LEU A 646 -3.36 6.84 -34.71
C LEU A 646 -4.34 7.61 -33.84
N LEU A 647 -4.15 7.57 -32.52
CA LEU A 647 -5.03 8.16 -31.53
C LEU A 647 -4.48 9.47 -30.98
N ALA A 648 -5.35 10.43 -30.67
CA ALA A 648 -5.00 11.55 -29.81
C ALA A 648 -6.14 11.97 -28.87
N THR A 649 -5.72 12.52 -27.74
CA THR A 649 -6.58 13.00 -26.67
C THR A 649 -6.98 14.44 -26.95
N VAL A 650 -8.29 14.69 -26.94
CA VAL A 650 -8.91 16.01 -27.10
C VAL A 650 -9.59 16.36 -25.79
N VAL A 651 -9.26 17.54 -25.24
CA VAL A 651 -9.85 18.05 -24.00
C VAL A 651 -10.59 19.35 -24.25
N LYS A 652 -11.67 19.60 -23.51
CA LYS A 652 -12.38 20.88 -23.55
C LYS A 652 -12.16 21.66 -22.27
N ILE A 653 -11.69 22.89 -22.42
CA ILE A 653 -11.55 23.85 -21.33
C ILE A 653 -12.29 25.12 -21.72
N GLY A 654 -13.37 25.43 -21.00
CA GLY A 654 -14.26 26.54 -21.34
C GLY A 654 -14.91 26.36 -22.73
N ARG A 655 -14.58 27.24 -23.67
CA ARG A 655 -15.11 27.24 -25.05
C ARG A 655 -14.13 26.67 -26.09
N HIS A 656 -12.97 26.18 -25.67
CA HIS A 656 -11.90 25.76 -26.57
C HIS A 656 -11.62 24.26 -26.42
N CYS A 657 -11.32 23.61 -27.54
CA CYS A 657 -10.83 22.24 -27.59
C CYS A 657 -9.32 22.28 -27.79
N LEU A 658 -8.59 21.50 -27.00
CA LEU A 658 -7.14 21.41 -27.04
C LEU A 658 -6.74 19.97 -27.32
N ILE A 659 -5.65 19.81 -28.07
CA ILE A 659 -5.00 18.53 -28.35
C ILE A 659 -3.63 18.53 -27.66
N ASP A 660 -3.14 17.34 -27.30
CA ASP A 660 -1.90 17.17 -26.55
C ASP A 660 -1.93 17.96 -25.23
N PRO A 661 -2.87 17.64 -24.31
CA PRO A 661 -2.98 18.34 -23.04
C PRO A 661 -1.78 18.02 -22.15
N THR A 662 -1.30 19.05 -21.45
CA THR A 662 -0.47 18.85 -20.25
C THR A 662 -1.32 18.19 -19.15
N GLU A 663 -0.68 17.59 -18.15
CA GLU A 663 -1.41 17.00 -17.02
C GLU A 663 -2.31 18.03 -16.32
N VAL A 664 -1.82 19.28 -16.23
CA VAL A 664 -2.56 20.38 -15.61
C VAL A 664 -3.82 20.74 -16.41
N GLU A 665 -3.71 20.78 -17.74
CA GLU A 665 -4.85 21.02 -18.63
C GLU A 665 -5.83 19.85 -18.64
N LEU A 666 -5.34 18.61 -18.63
CA LEU A 666 -6.19 17.41 -18.59
C LEU A 666 -7.04 17.37 -17.31
N SER A 667 -6.44 17.63 -16.15
CA SER A 667 -7.16 17.67 -14.87
C SER A 667 -8.08 18.90 -14.74
N GLY A 668 -7.75 20.00 -15.43
CA GLY A 668 -8.58 21.20 -15.54
C GLY A 668 -9.71 21.11 -16.57
N ALA A 669 -9.81 20.01 -17.33
CA ALA A 669 -10.75 19.87 -18.41
C ALA A 669 -12.18 19.58 -17.93
N THR A 670 -13.15 20.19 -18.62
CA THR A 670 -14.58 19.91 -18.41
C THR A 670 -14.99 18.57 -19.00
N CYS A 671 -14.32 18.12 -20.06
CA CYS A 671 -14.50 16.80 -20.65
C CYS A 671 -13.28 16.42 -21.49
N SER A 672 -13.07 15.12 -21.67
CA SER A 672 -12.03 14.58 -22.56
C SER A 672 -12.60 13.45 -23.44
N ALA A 673 -12.01 13.31 -24.62
CA ALA A 673 -12.32 12.26 -25.57
C ALA A 673 -11.05 11.84 -26.32
N VAL A 674 -11.04 10.63 -26.86
CA VAL A 674 -10.00 10.10 -27.74
C VAL A 674 -10.56 10.03 -29.15
N VAL A 675 -9.84 10.63 -30.10
CA VAL A 675 -10.15 10.60 -31.54
C VAL A 675 -9.07 9.77 -32.21
N GLY A 676 -9.45 8.98 -33.22
CA GLY A 676 -8.49 8.23 -34.04
C GLY A 676 -8.72 8.45 -35.53
N THR A 677 -7.62 8.56 -36.28
CA THR A 677 -7.61 8.58 -37.75
C THR A 677 -6.60 7.56 -38.27
N ASN A 678 -6.79 7.10 -39.51
CA ASN A 678 -5.84 6.24 -40.21
C ASN A 678 -5.59 6.77 -41.63
N ARG A 679 -4.74 6.09 -42.40
CA ARG A 679 -4.39 6.51 -43.77
C ARG A 679 -5.62 6.68 -44.68
N GLN A 680 -6.58 5.77 -44.56
CA GLN A 680 -7.82 5.80 -45.36
C GLN A 680 -8.68 7.01 -44.99
N CYS A 681 -8.80 7.34 -43.69
CA CYS A 681 -9.52 8.51 -43.21
C CYS A 681 -8.90 9.83 -43.71
N ILE A 682 -7.56 9.90 -43.74
CA ILE A 682 -6.83 11.06 -44.24
C ILE A 682 -7.10 11.26 -45.73
N ALA A 683 -7.09 10.18 -46.52
CA ALA A 683 -7.41 10.22 -47.95
C ALA A 683 -8.85 10.67 -48.23
N ALA A 684 -9.78 10.43 -47.30
CA ALA A 684 -11.19 10.81 -47.39
C ALA A 684 -11.52 12.21 -46.83
N ALA A 685 -10.51 12.99 -46.40
CA ALA A 685 -10.60 14.37 -45.91
C ALA A 685 -11.69 14.62 -44.84
N GLY A 686 -11.30 14.56 -43.57
CA GLY A 686 -12.18 14.90 -42.43
C GLY A 686 -12.98 13.72 -41.86
N GLN A 687 -12.61 12.49 -42.21
CA GLN A 687 -13.16 11.29 -41.57
C GLN A 687 -12.31 10.89 -40.35
N ILE A 688 -12.97 10.30 -39.35
CA ILE A 688 -12.33 9.66 -38.19
C ILE A 688 -12.75 8.18 -38.18
N CYS A 689 -11.87 7.30 -37.69
CA CYS A 689 -12.17 5.86 -37.55
C CYS A 689 -12.45 5.46 -36.10
N TYR A 690 -12.15 6.33 -35.14
CA TYR A 690 -12.38 6.07 -33.73
C TYR A 690 -12.79 7.35 -32.99
N PHE A 691 -13.81 7.23 -32.13
CA PHE A 691 -14.18 8.24 -31.16
C PHE A 691 -14.62 7.54 -29.89
N SER A 692 -14.03 7.91 -28.76
CA SER A 692 -14.47 7.45 -27.45
C SER A 692 -14.42 8.60 -26.46
N LYS A 693 -15.47 8.72 -25.65
CA LYS A 693 -15.56 9.74 -24.62
C LYS A 693 -15.13 9.13 -23.29
N ASN A 694 -14.27 9.85 -22.56
CA ASN A 694 -13.88 9.46 -21.21
C ASN A 694 -14.98 9.81 -20.18
N PHE A 695 -15.16 8.93 -19.19
CA PHE A 695 -16.24 9.00 -18.18
C PHE A 695 -16.24 10.32 -17.40
N GLY A 696 -17.43 10.80 -16.98
CA GLY A 696 -17.55 11.89 -16.00
C GLY A 696 -18.66 12.91 -16.25
N ASN A 697 -18.76 13.50 -17.46
CA ASN A 697 -19.65 14.66 -17.70
C ASN A 697 -20.48 14.54 -18.99
N SER A 698 -21.71 15.03 -19.04
CA SER A 698 -22.52 15.05 -20.27
C SER A 698 -21.90 15.92 -21.36
N LEU A 699 -21.81 15.41 -22.60
CA LEU A 699 -21.35 16.14 -23.77
C LEU A 699 -22.53 16.51 -24.66
N ASP A 700 -22.67 17.79 -24.99
CA ASP A 700 -23.61 18.20 -26.04
C ASP A 700 -23.09 17.80 -27.43
N PHE A 701 -24.01 17.55 -28.36
CA PHE A 701 -23.68 17.06 -29.70
C PHE A 701 -22.75 18.00 -30.47
N LEU A 702 -22.91 19.32 -30.31
CA LEU A 702 -22.08 20.30 -31.01
C LEU A 702 -20.62 20.26 -30.52
N THR A 703 -20.44 20.06 -29.21
CA THR A 703 -19.11 19.84 -28.63
C THR A 703 -18.46 18.57 -29.18
N VAL A 704 -19.21 17.47 -29.29
CA VAL A 704 -18.68 16.23 -29.87
C VAL A 704 -18.15 16.46 -31.29
N VAL A 705 -18.94 17.10 -32.15
CA VAL A 705 -18.53 17.41 -33.53
C VAL A 705 -17.30 18.31 -33.56
N THR A 706 -17.23 19.29 -32.66
CA THR A 706 -16.07 20.19 -32.56
C THR A 706 -14.81 19.42 -32.16
N MET A 707 -14.91 18.55 -31.15
CA MET A 707 -13.78 17.71 -30.71
C MET A 707 -13.31 16.76 -31.81
N MET A 708 -14.23 16.19 -32.58
CA MET A 708 -13.90 15.33 -33.73
C MET A 708 -13.14 16.10 -34.82
N ASN A 709 -13.63 17.29 -35.19
CA ASN A 709 -13.01 18.10 -36.25
C ASN A 709 -11.61 18.58 -35.84
N GLU A 710 -11.48 19.23 -34.68
CA GLU A 710 -10.20 19.76 -34.18
C GLU A 710 -9.18 18.63 -33.95
N GLY A 711 -9.64 17.50 -33.38
CA GLY A 711 -8.80 16.31 -33.21
C GLY A 711 -8.29 15.75 -34.54
N SER A 712 -9.17 15.65 -35.55
CA SER A 712 -8.80 15.11 -36.86
C SER A 712 -7.72 15.93 -37.55
N VAL A 713 -7.76 17.26 -37.45
CA VAL A 713 -6.77 18.14 -38.07
C VAL A 713 -5.38 17.86 -37.50
N VAL A 714 -5.25 17.91 -36.16
CA VAL A 714 -3.95 17.74 -35.50
C VAL A 714 -3.39 16.33 -35.70
N ILE A 715 -4.21 15.28 -35.54
CA ILE A 715 -3.77 13.89 -35.73
C ILE A 715 -3.28 13.66 -37.16
N ASN A 716 -3.97 14.23 -38.16
CA ASN A 716 -3.59 14.03 -39.56
C ASN A 716 -2.20 14.62 -39.86
N SER A 717 -1.85 15.76 -39.29
CA SER A 717 -0.50 16.32 -39.48
C SER A 717 0.57 15.56 -38.71
N ILE A 718 0.27 15.07 -37.50
CA ILE A 718 1.19 14.17 -36.78
C ILE A 718 1.43 12.90 -37.60
N TYR A 719 0.37 12.33 -38.19
CA TYR A 719 0.48 11.16 -39.07
C TYR A 719 1.35 11.43 -40.29
N CYS A 720 1.13 12.56 -41.00
CA CYS A 720 1.95 12.94 -42.14
C CYS A 720 3.43 13.10 -41.77
N ALA A 721 3.72 13.82 -40.68
CA ALA A 721 5.08 14.01 -40.19
C ALA A 721 5.74 12.70 -39.74
N LEU A 722 4.96 11.78 -39.14
CA LEU A 722 5.44 10.45 -38.75
C LEU A 722 5.82 9.61 -39.97
N MET A 723 4.99 9.63 -41.02
CA MET A 723 5.24 8.88 -42.26
C MET A 723 6.45 9.42 -43.03
N GLU A 724 6.71 10.73 -42.97
CA GLU A 724 7.94 11.32 -43.51
C GLU A 724 9.17 10.76 -42.81
N VAL A 725 9.18 10.71 -41.47
CA VAL A 725 10.29 10.14 -40.69
C VAL A 725 10.47 8.64 -40.98
N LEU A 726 9.37 7.88 -41.01
CA LEU A 726 9.39 6.43 -41.24
C LEU A 726 9.82 6.01 -42.66
N SER A 727 9.83 6.94 -43.62
CA SER A 727 10.26 6.66 -45.00
C SER A 727 11.78 6.51 -45.15
N ASP A 728 12.58 6.98 -44.19
CA ASP A 728 14.05 6.96 -44.20
C ASP A 728 14.61 6.02 -43.12
N GLN A 729 14.53 4.70 -43.36
CA GLN A 729 14.88 3.67 -42.35
C GLN A 729 16.35 3.65 -41.94
N GLU A 730 17.28 4.14 -42.76
CA GLU A 730 18.71 4.16 -42.41
C GLU A 730 19.03 5.21 -41.32
N LYS A 731 18.31 6.35 -41.30
CA LYS A 731 18.48 7.38 -40.25
C LYS A 731 17.86 7.00 -38.91
N LEU A 732 16.74 6.28 -38.93
CA LEU A 732 16.01 5.84 -37.74
C LEU A 732 16.82 4.92 -36.81
N CYS A 733 17.78 4.18 -37.36
CA CYS A 733 18.62 3.23 -36.62
C CYS A 733 19.90 3.87 -36.03
N LEU A 734 20.26 5.08 -36.45
CA LEU A 734 21.56 5.72 -36.11
C LEU A 734 21.41 6.89 -35.14
N GLU A 735 20.31 7.65 -35.21
CA GLU A 735 20.13 8.89 -34.43
C GLU A 735 18.66 9.09 -34.00
N GLU A 736 18.46 9.77 -32.86
CA GLU A 736 17.12 10.20 -32.41
C GLU A 736 16.53 11.21 -33.41
N GLN A 737 15.34 10.90 -33.93
CA GLN A 737 14.67 11.75 -34.93
C GLN A 737 13.61 12.63 -34.27
N LYS A 738 13.64 13.93 -34.55
CA LYS A 738 12.58 14.88 -34.16
C LYS A 738 11.59 15.03 -35.30
N LEU A 739 10.29 14.96 -35.02
CA LEU A 739 9.28 15.30 -36.03
C LEU A 739 9.40 16.79 -36.40
N PRO A 740 9.20 17.15 -37.68
CA PRO A 740 9.24 18.55 -38.13
C PRO A 740 8.21 19.41 -37.36
N VAL A 741 8.53 20.69 -37.15
CA VAL A 741 7.65 21.62 -36.42
C VAL A 741 6.35 21.78 -37.20
N ILE A 742 5.25 21.32 -36.61
CA ILE A 742 3.91 21.43 -37.17
C ILE A 742 3.38 22.83 -36.77
N GLU A 743 3.62 23.82 -37.63
CA GLU A 743 3.03 25.16 -37.49
C GLU A 743 1.64 25.20 -38.15
N TYR A 744 0.64 25.66 -37.40
CA TYR A 744 -0.74 25.87 -37.85
C TYR A 744 -1.11 27.35 -37.84
#